data_AF-A0A5J6UAF4-F1
#
_entry.id   AF-A0A5J6UAF4-F1
#
_cell.length_a   1.000
_cell.length_b   1.000
_cell.length_c   1.000
_cell.angle_alpha   90.00
_cell.angle_beta   90.00
_cell.angle_gamma   90.00
#
_symmetry.space_group_name_H-M   'P 1'
#
loop_
_entity.id
_entity.type
_entity.pdbx_description
1 polymer ?
#
loop_
_entity_poly.entity_id
_entity_poly.type
_entity_poly.pdbx_seq_one_letter_code
_entity_poly.pdbx_strand_id
1 'polypeptide(L)'
;MTTADPVPEAPADAVPALLADPPWARASRREPVVLGGLEAPGTPTVESWPFGLRESWSMIPEVALHDLAPVPPEDTDWAELAALFRSGAAVSDGFRRQFYWLVMRGPRDLARELLQDERCFDVWEAADADAVLMRFAARHGLAAHPVALHAARRRGLVTALAPFRDAATARFMLDALDEPGRADDARSWFRWHGRHAAALVVPAALGEPGPARARAERALALIAREHGVERVVEAARAHGEDAAAGVSALRLDPVERYPDPLPEVDEEFVRDRLPRVLLRDRGHALPVPAVRNLVTMLRISTIDDPYGGCDQVVEHLDAASLAELAWALFENQDGRDGTWAAPHVRYALQRLGDAGTAARLARAMGGWNAPFVRSRDGHTAVAVLAEIEPDEAARRLDRLTRTADAEEMRGHARARLDMLAMLRGLTPERLADRLVPDLGPDAPEDEVRAVIADQAGRLERAMLDGRSWTAAEFCEVFGGHPLMGGLARRLVWCAGPDAFRVTADGTFADVRGDAFVLPADARVTLPHPVRLDDAGAWDGVLADVGIAQPFEQLARPAHVLTADERRAMSLHRFQGATVPTERIVGLTSRGWSLPEPPHRLVHKRQMHFTMRDGHRLMVTFGPGIHVRHPDRYADQEIGALRLIGRRQARWGDVDPVAVSELLAALLELTGAPPTTKKET
;
A
#
# COMPACT_ATOMS: atom_id res chain seq x y z
N MET A 1 -39.19 -12.33 12.38
CA MET A 1 -38.15 -13.00 13.20
C MET A 1 -38.61 -14.42 13.46
N THR A 2 -38.26 -15.33 12.56
CA THR A 2 -38.45 -16.77 12.74
C THR A 2 -37.28 -17.23 13.59
N THR A 3 -37.49 -17.42 14.89
CA THR A 3 -36.50 -18.02 15.79
C THR A 3 -36.32 -19.47 15.35
N ALA A 4 -35.28 -19.73 14.56
CA ALA A 4 -34.84 -21.09 14.26
C ALA A 4 -34.59 -21.83 15.58
N ASP A 5 -35.06 -23.08 15.68
CA ASP A 5 -34.85 -23.92 16.85
C ASP A 5 -33.37 -23.94 17.25
N PRO A 6 -33.05 -23.90 18.56
CA PRO A 6 -31.66 -23.90 19.01
C PRO A 6 -31.00 -25.21 18.59
N VAL A 7 -29.99 -25.10 17.71
CA VAL A 7 -29.11 -26.21 17.32
C VAL A 7 -28.56 -26.89 18.58
N PRO A 8 -28.67 -28.23 18.71
CA PRO A 8 -28.23 -28.94 19.90
C PRO A 8 -26.71 -28.88 20.08
N GLU A 9 -26.23 -29.04 21.32
CA GLU A 9 -24.80 -29.13 21.60
C GLU A 9 -24.22 -30.44 21.02
N ALA A 10 -22.99 -30.35 20.51
CA ALA A 10 -22.28 -31.48 19.95
C ALA A 10 -21.96 -32.52 21.03
N PRO A 11 -22.20 -33.83 20.76
CA PRO A 11 -21.72 -34.87 21.66
C PRO A 11 -20.19 -34.88 21.70
N ALA A 12 -19.61 -35.40 22.78
CA ALA A 12 -18.17 -35.30 23.05
C ALA A 12 -17.28 -35.94 21.98
N ASP A 13 -17.78 -36.94 21.25
CA ASP A 13 -17.11 -37.62 20.15
C ASP A 13 -17.14 -36.85 18.82
N ALA A 14 -18.06 -35.89 18.67
CA ALA A 14 -18.16 -35.03 17.49
C ALA A 14 -17.33 -33.73 17.62
N VAL A 15 -16.87 -33.40 18.83
CA VAL A 15 -15.99 -32.23 19.06
C VAL A 15 -14.58 -32.53 18.54
N PRO A 16 -13.94 -31.62 17.76
CA PRO A 16 -12.57 -31.81 17.32
C PRO A 16 -11.62 -32.13 18.49
N ALA A 17 -10.75 -33.13 18.32
CA ALA A 17 -9.92 -33.66 19.40
C ALA A 17 -9.07 -32.60 20.11
N LEU A 18 -8.54 -31.63 19.35
CA LEU A 18 -7.76 -30.51 19.90
C LEU A 18 -8.58 -29.52 20.73
N LEU A 19 -9.90 -29.45 20.53
CA LEU A 19 -10.79 -28.64 21.35
C LEU A 19 -11.31 -29.40 22.57
N ALA A 20 -11.57 -30.70 22.42
CA ALA A 20 -12.03 -31.56 23.52
C ALA A 20 -10.92 -31.78 24.56
N ASP A 21 -9.69 -32.02 24.10
CA ASP A 21 -8.55 -32.35 24.95
C ASP A 21 -7.27 -31.68 24.42
N PRO A 22 -7.13 -30.36 24.63
CA PRO A 22 -6.02 -29.59 24.08
C PRO A 22 -4.68 -29.98 24.71
N PRO A 23 -3.55 -29.77 24.03
CA PRO A 23 -2.21 -30.15 24.50
C PRO A 23 -1.85 -29.60 25.90
N TRP A 24 -2.31 -28.39 26.23
CA TRP A 24 -2.06 -27.78 27.54
C TRP A 24 -2.87 -28.42 28.68
N ALA A 25 -3.97 -29.12 28.40
CA ALA A 25 -4.70 -29.88 29.42
C ALA A 25 -3.95 -31.17 29.83
N ARG A 26 -3.12 -31.72 28.95
CA ARG A 26 -2.34 -32.95 29.16
C ARG A 26 -0.92 -32.70 29.66
N ALA A 27 -0.52 -31.44 29.82
CA ALA A 27 0.88 -31.08 29.93
C ALA A 27 1.54 -31.63 31.21
N SER A 28 2.46 -32.58 31.05
CA SER A 28 3.52 -32.85 32.02
C SER A 28 4.72 -31.94 31.71
N ARG A 29 5.35 -31.38 32.77
CA ARG A 29 6.66 -30.72 32.63
C ARG A 29 7.65 -31.76 32.10
N ARG A 30 8.13 -31.62 30.87
CA ARG A 30 9.29 -32.37 30.37
C ARG A 30 10.54 -31.66 30.86
N GLU A 31 11.45 -32.37 31.53
CA GLU A 31 12.73 -31.78 31.94
C GLU A 31 13.52 -31.35 30.70
N PRO A 32 14.06 -30.11 30.67
CA PRO A 32 14.82 -29.64 29.53
C PRO A 32 16.07 -30.51 29.35
N VAL A 33 16.25 -31.11 28.18
CA VAL A 33 17.55 -31.71 27.81
C VAL A 33 18.55 -30.56 27.67
N VAL A 34 19.64 -30.61 28.44
CA VAL A 34 20.73 -29.63 28.41
C VAL A 34 22.01 -30.37 28.03
N LEU A 35 22.65 -29.94 26.94
CA LEU A 35 23.94 -30.45 26.51
C LEU A 35 24.97 -29.31 26.56
N GLY A 36 25.92 -29.43 27.47
CA GLY A 36 27.02 -28.46 27.61
C GLY A 36 28.10 -28.65 26.52
N GLY A 37 28.76 -27.55 26.14
CA GLY A 37 29.95 -27.59 25.26
C GLY A 37 29.67 -27.72 23.77
N LEU A 38 28.42 -27.62 23.33
CA LEU A 38 28.09 -27.54 21.91
C LEU A 38 28.46 -26.16 21.36
N GLU A 39 29.26 -26.12 20.29
CA GLU A 39 29.57 -24.90 19.56
C GLU A 39 28.89 -24.93 18.19
N ALA A 40 28.48 -23.76 17.68
CA ALA A 40 27.99 -23.68 16.31
C ALA A 40 29.07 -24.18 15.34
N PRO A 41 28.72 -24.84 14.22
CA PRO A 41 29.71 -25.33 13.28
C PRO A 41 30.60 -24.17 12.84
N GLY A 42 31.93 -24.36 12.89
CA GLY A 42 32.93 -23.38 12.46
C GLY A 42 32.97 -23.16 10.94
N THR A 43 31.83 -23.28 10.26
CA THR A 43 31.72 -23.12 8.81
C THR A 43 32.00 -21.67 8.43
N PRO A 44 32.80 -21.42 7.37
CA PRO A 44 32.98 -20.08 6.85
C PRO A 44 31.64 -19.51 6.38
N THR A 45 31.51 -18.18 6.38
CA THR A 45 30.31 -17.51 5.87
C THR A 45 30.02 -17.93 4.44
N VAL A 46 28.83 -18.46 4.22
CA VAL A 46 28.34 -18.85 2.90
C VAL A 46 27.28 -17.86 2.42
N GLU A 47 27.36 -17.49 1.15
CA GLU A 47 26.38 -16.65 0.46
C GLU A 47 25.31 -17.56 -0.20
N SER A 48 24.04 -17.32 0.12
CA SER A 48 22.86 -18.02 -0.43
C SER A 48 21.69 -17.05 -0.55
N TRP A 49 21.38 -16.64 -1.78
CA TRP A 49 20.36 -15.63 -2.06
C TRP A 49 18.98 -16.24 -2.27
N PRO A 50 17.93 -15.71 -1.61
CA PRO A 50 16.55 -15.90 -2.04
C PRO A 50 16.36 -15.53 -3.52
N PHE A 51 15.52 -16.28 -4.22
CA PHE A 51 15.26 -16.07 -5.64
C PHE A 51 14.80 -14.62 -5.90
N GLY A 52 15.44 -13.94 -6.85
CA GLY A 52 15.11 -12.57 -7.26
C GLY A 52 15.52 -11.47 -6.27
N LEU A 53 15.99 -11.81 -5.07
CA LEU A 53 16.34 -10.82 -4.04
C LEU A 53 17.60 -10.03 -4.41
N ARG A 54 18.58 -10.69 -5.03
CA ARG A 54 19.81 -10.02 -5.46
C ARG A 54 19.52 -8.98 -6.55
N GLU A 55 18.66 -9.35 -7.50
CA GLU A 55 18.21 -8.50 -8.59
C GLU A 55 17.40 -7.32 -8.04
N SER A 56 16.44 -7.56 -7.14
CA SER A 56 15.63 -6.49 -6.55
C SER A 56 16.49 -5.47 -5.80
N TRP A 57 17.48 -5.93 -5.02
CA TRP A 57 18.41 -5.05 -4.32
C TRP A 57 19.33 -4.29 -5.29
N SER A 58 19.71 -4.88 -6.42
CA SER A 58 20.48 -4.19 -7.45
C SER A 58 19.70 -3.05 -8.11
N MET A 59 18.38 -3.13 -8.12
CA MET A 59 17.43 -2.20 -8.76
C MET A 59 16.91 -1.11 -7.82
N ILE A 60 17.30 -1.09 -6.55
CA ILE A 60 16.92 -0.03 -5.60
C ILE A 60 17.22 1.35 -6.22
N PRO A 61 16.23 2.22 -6.47
CA PRO A 61 16.45 3.49 -7.16
C PRO A 61 17.40 4.42 -6.41
N GLU A 62 18.25 5.18 -7.12
CA GLU A 62 19.16 6.14 -6.48
C GLU A 62 18.42 7.26 -5.73
N VAL A 63 17.18 7.56 -6.13
CA VAL A 63 16.27 8.46 -5.40
C VAL A 63 15.96 7.98 -3.98
N ALA A 64 15.98 6.66 -3.74
CA ALA A 64 15.80 6.10 -2.40
C ALA A 64 17.05 6.24 -1.51
N LEU A 65 18.18 6.72 -2.05
CA LEU A 65 19.48 6.81 -1.38
C LEU A 65 19.89 8.26 -1.05
N HIS A 66 18.92 9.19 -0.99
CA HIS A 66 19.11 10.61 -0.64
C HIS A 66 20.32 11.29 -1.34
N ASP A 67 21.02 12.23 -0.68
CA ASP A 67 22.06 13.12 -1.23
C ASP A 67 23.30 12.41 -1.83
N LEU A 68 23.33 11.08 -1.90
CA LEU A 68 24.43 10.29 -2.49
C LEU A 68 24.45 10.34 -4.04
N ALA A 69 23.45 11.00 -4.65
CA ALA A 69 23.10 10.95 -6.07
C ALA A 69 24.06 11.57 -7.11
N PRO A 70 24.94 12.57 -6.85
CA PRO A 70 25.77 13.10 -7.93
C PRO A 70 26.74 12.04 -8.44
N VAL A 71 26.99 12.04 -9.76
CA VAL A 71 28.02 11.20 -10.37
C VAL A 71 29.40 11.71 -9.90
N PRO A 72 30.36 10.81 -9.56
CA PRO A 72 31.74 11.23 -9.30
C PRO A 72 32.30 11.96 -10.53
N PRO A 73 33.16 12.97 -10.35
CA PRO A 73 33.89 13.60 -11.47
C PRO A 73 34.59 12.55 -12.36
N GLU A 74 34.67 12.79 -13.67
CA GLU A 74 35.28 11.83 -14.62
C GLU A 74 36.77 11.57 -14.32
N ASP A 75 37.44 12.51 -13.68
CA ASP A 75 38.85 12.49 -13.26
C ASP A 75 39.06 11.95 -11.83
N THR A 76 38.07 11.28 -11.25
CA THR A 76 38.19 10.71 -9.90
C THR A 76 39.31 9.67 -9.82
N ASP A 77 40.36 9.95 -9.05
CA ASP A 77 41.40 8.99 -8.71
C ASP A 77 40.92 8.04 -7.61
N TRP A 78 40.53 6.84 -8.03
CA TRP A 78 40.06 5.79 -7.13
C TRP A 78 41.14 5.28 -6.17
N ALA A 79 42.41 5.30 -6.57
CA ALA A 79 43.50 4.80 -5.75
C ALA A 79 43.85 5.79 -4.64
N GLU A 80 43.85 7.08 -4.95
CA GLU A 80 43.98 8.15 -3.95
C GLU A 80 42.82 8.12 -2.96
N LEU A 81 41.59 7.98 -3.46
CA LEU A 81 40.41 7.91 -2.61
C LEU A 81 40.44 6.67 -1.69
N ALA A 82 40.88 5.51 -2.21
CA ALA A 82 41.08 4.32 -1.38
C ALA A 82 42.17 4.54 -0.32
N ALA A 83 43.28 5.18 -0.67
CA ALA A 83 44.35 5.50 0.27
C ALA A 83 43.86 6.43 1.40
N LEU A 84 42.98 7.38 1.09
CA LEU A 84 42.33 8.25 2.08
C LEU A 84 41.53 7.44 3.10
N PHE A 85 40.70 6.47 2.66
CA PHE A 85 39.97 5.59 3.57
C PHE A 85 40.91 4.69 4.39
N ARG A 86 41.96 4.14 3.78
CA ARG A 86 42.99 3.35 4.49
C ARG A 86 43.71 4.15 5.58
N SER A 87 43.81 5.46 5.44
CA SER A 87 44.44 6.32 6.46
C SER A 87 43.53 6.58 7.67
N GLY A 88 42.22 6.31 7.56
CA GLY A 88 41.21 6.64 8.57
C GLY A 88 40.76 8.10 8.58
N ALA A 89 41.45 9.02 7.88
CA ALA A 89 41.11 10.45 7.86
C ALA A 89 39.73 10.76 7.25
N ALA A 90 39.24 9.95 6.31
CA ALA A 90 37.94 10.15 5.67
C ALA A 90 36.74 9.82 6.57
N VAL A 91 36.92 9.00 7.61
CA VAL A 91 35.83 8.43 8.41
C VAL A 91 35.26 9.47 9.39
N SER A 92 36.08 10.41 9.85
CA SER A 92 35.66 11.49 10.76
C SER A 92 34.96 12.66 10.07
N ASP A 93 35.18 12.86 8.77
CA ASP A 93 34.88 14.12 8.06
C ASP A 93 33.69 14.02 7.08
N GLY A 94 32.86 12.99 7.17
CA GLY A 94 31.60 12.92 6.42
C GLY A 94 31.73 12.48 4.95
N PHE A 95 32.78 11.73 4.59
CA PHE A 95 33.05 11.25 3.22
C PHE A 95 32.15 10.08 2.75
N ARG A 96 30.90 9.98 3.25
CA ARG A 96 29.97 8.87 2.97
C ARG A 96 29.66 8.72 1.48
N ARG A 97 29.52 9.85 0.79
CA ARG A 97 29.26 9.94 -0.65
C ARG A 97 30.42 9.37 -1.47
N GLN A 98 31.64 9.73 -1.13
CA GLN A 98 32.83 9.27 -1.82
C GLN A 98 33.07 7.78 -1.58
N PHE A 99 32.80 7.29 -0.37
CA PHE A 99 32.82 5.85 -0.09
C PHE A 99 31.79 5.10 -0.96
N TYR A 100 30.57 5.63 -1.06
CA TYR A 100 29.53 5.06 -1.92
C TYR A 100 29.99 4.96 -3.38
N TRP A 101 30.57 6.04 -3.91
CA TRP A 101 31.10 6.06 -5.27
C TRP A 101 32.17 5.00 -5.48
N LEU A 102 33.12 4.88 -4.56
CA LEU A 102 34.19 3.89 -4.67
C LEU A 102 33.62 2.47 -4.66
N VAL A 103 32.73 2.17 -3.72
CA VAL A 103 32.14 0.83 -3.62
C VAL A 103 31.24 0.52 -4.81
N MET A 104 30.39 1.45 -5.24
CA MET A 104 29.39 1.17 -6.28
C MET A 104 29.88 1.36 -7.70
N ARG A 105 30.86 2.25 -7.93
CA ARG A 105 31.28 2.69 -9.27
C ARG A 105 32.78 2.51 -9.52
N GLY A 106 33.59 2.44 -8.46
CA GLY A 106 35.03 2.22 -8.55
C GLY A 106 35.45 0.77 -8.84
N PRO A 107 36.77 0.51 -8.90
CA PRO A 107 37.35 -0.82 -9.09
C PRO A 107 36.90 -1.81 -8.01
N ARG A 108 36.58 -3.05 -8.43
CA ARG A 108 35.98 -4.06 -7.53
C ARG A 108 36.93 -4.55 -6.44
N ASP A 109 38.21 -4.62 -6.74
CA ASP A 109 39.28 -5.00 -5.81
C ASP A 109 39.37 -4.00 -4.65
N LEU A 110 39.47 -2.70 -4.95
CA LEU A 110 39.50 -1.64 -3.93
C LEU A 110 38.20 -1.60 -3.12
N ALA A 111 37.04 -1.73 -3.78
CA ALA A 111 35.76 -1.77 -3.10
C ALA A 111 35.66 -2.94 -2.10
N ARG A 112 36.08 -4.14 -2.50
CA ARG A 112 36.05 -5.33 -1.64
C ARG A 112 37.01 -5.22 -0.48
N GLU A 113 38.20 -4.67 -0.70
CA GLU A 113 39.18 -4.40 0.35
C GLU A 113 38.57 -3.48 1.42
N LEU A 114 38.00 -2.34 1.01
CA LEU A 114 37.46 -1.36 1.96
C LEU A 114 36.19 -1.84 2.68
N LEU A 115 35.36 -2.67 2.04
CA LEU A 115 34.19 -3.29 2.70
C LEU A 115 34.58 -4.30 3.80
N GLN A 116 35.83 -4.76 3.80
CA GLN A 116 36.39 -5.66 4.83
C GLN A 116 37.22 -4.90 5.88
N ASP A 117 37.48 -3.61 5.67
CA ASP A 117 38.26 -2.78 6.58
C ASP A 117 37.35 -2.19 7.67
N GLU A 118 37.54 -2.65 8.93
CA GLU A 118 36.71 -2.24 10.07
C GLU A 118 36.68 -0.72 10.30
N ARG A 119 37.74 -0.01 9.87
CA ARG A 119 37.81 1.45 9.98
C ARG A 119 36.72 2.13 9.15
N CYS A 120 36.23 1.48 8.10
CA CYS A 120 35.24 2.04 7.18
C CYS A 120 33.79 1.74 7.60
N PHE A 121 33.55 0.93 8.63
CA PHE A 121 32.19 0.46 8.93
C PHE A 121 31.29 1.56 9.49
N ASP A 122 31.85 2.50 10.27
CA ASP A 122 31.08 3.61 10.87
C ASP A 122 30.75 4.74 9.87
N VAL A 123 31.23 4.64 8.63
CA VAL A 123 30.84 5.56 7.54
C VAL A 123 29.33 5.50 7.30
N TRP A 124 28.69 4.34 7.54
CA TRP A 124 27.30 4.06 7.18
C TRP A 124 26.30 4.15 8.34
N GLU A 125 26.52 5.04 9.32
CA GLU A 125 25.61 5.20 10.47
C GLU A 125 24.36 6.11 10.24
N ALA A 126 23.95 6.42 8.99
CA ALA A 126 22.77 7.26 8.69
C ALA A 126 21.45 6.49 8.52
N ALA A 127 20.34 7.22 8.41
CA ALA A 127 18.99 6.67 8.26
C ALA A 127 18.78 5.87 6.94
N ASP A 128 19.60 6.11 5.91
CA ASP A 128 19.60 5.43 4.61
C ASP A 128 20.50 4.18 4.55
N ALA A 129 21.13 3.82 5.67
CA ALA A 129 22.14 2.77 5.74
C ALA A 129 21.63 1.42 5.21
N ASP A 130 20.38 1.06 5.47
CA ASP A 130 19.86 -0.26 5.09
C ASP A 130 19.81 -0.45 3.56
N ALA A 131 19.30 0.56 2.84
CA ALA A 131 19.24 0.56 1.38
C ALA A 131 20.64 0.49 0.74
N VAL A 132 21.61 1.20 1.32
CA VAL A 132 22.99 1.17 0.83
C VAL A 132 23.64 -0.19 1.07
N LEU A 133 23.49 -0.75 2.27
CA LEU A 133 24.06 -2.05 2.62
C LEU A 133 23.47 -3.18 1.76
N MET A 134 22.17 -3.13 1.45
CA MET A 134 21.54 -4.04 0.49
C MET A 134 22.20 -3.95 -0.90
N ARG A 135 22.50 -2.74 -1.41
CA ARG A 135 23.21 -2.58 -2.68
C ARG A 135 24.65 -3.07 -2.64
N PHE A 136 25.34 -2.87 -1.52
CA PHE A 136 26.69 -3.40 -1.32
C PHE A 136 26.70 -4.93 -1.35
N ALA A 137 25.78 -5.56 -0.61
CA ALA A 137 25.60 -7.01 -0.63
C ALA A 137 25.29 -7.53 -2.03
N ALA A 138 24.33 -6.92 -2.75
CA ALA A 138 23.97 -7.34 -4.10
C ALA A 138 25.14 -7.28 -5.09
N ARG A 139 25.96 -6.21 -5.01
CA ARG A 139 27.10 -5.99 -5.91
C ARG A 139 28.33 -6.81 -5.55
N HIS A 140 28.65 -6.93 -4.25
CA HIS A 140 29.94 -7.45 -3.78
C HIS A 140 29.88 -8.78 -3.02
N GLY A 141 28.67 -9.27 -2.74
CA GLY A 141 28.46 -10.57 -2.08
C GLY A 141 29.13 -10.63 -0.71
N LEU A 142 29.85 -11.73 -0.45
CA LEU A 142 30.60 -11.98 0.80
C LEU A 142 31.47 -10.80 1.28
N ALA A 143 32.01 -9.98 0.39
CA ALA A 143 32.85 -8.85 0.82
C ALA A 143 32.06 -7.79 1.62
N ALA A 144 30.75 -7.69 1.43
CA ALA A 144 29.89 -6.76 2.17
C ALA A 144 29.40 -7.33 3.53
N HIS A 145 29.64 -8.61 3.81
CA HIS A 145 29.18 -9.24 5.05
C HIS A 145 29.74 -8.56 6.32
N PRO A 146 31.04 -8.23 6.43
CA PRO A 146 31.58 -7.60 7.65
C PRO A 146 30.92 -6.26 8.00
N VAL A 147 30.74 -5.38 7.01
CA VAL A 147 30.07 -4.09 7.23
C VAL A 147 28.58 -4.25 7.56
N ALA A 148 27.88 -5.22 6.93
CA ALA A 148 26.50 -5.52 7.26
C ALA A 148 26.35 -6.08 8.69
N LEU A 149 27.28 -6.95 9.11
CA LEU A 149 27.31 -7.51 10.46
C LEU A 149 27.58 -6.44 11.52
N HIS A 150 28.45 -5.48 11.21
CA HIS A 150 28.69 -4.33 12.07
C HIS A 150 27.44 -3.44 12.21
N ALA A 151 26.76 -3.16 11.09
CA ALA A 151 25.52 -2.39 11.10
C ALA A 151 24.40 -3.09 11.89
N ALA A 152 24.27 -4.42 11.75
CA ALA A 152 23.37 -5.22 12.58
C ALA A 152 23.73 -5.11 14.08
N ARG A 153 25.02 -5.15 14.44
CA ARG A 153 25.45 -5.00 15.84
C ARG A 153 25.14 -3.63 16.43
N ARG A 154 25.35 -2.56 15.66
CA ARG A 154 25.27 -1.17 16.16
C ARG A 154 23.87 -0.59 16.10
N ARG A 155 23.10 -0.98 15.08
CA ARG A 155 21.80 -0.39 14.74
C ARG A 155 20.69 -1.42 14.60
N GLY A 156 21.01 -2.72 14.53
CA GLY A 156 20.06 -3.81 14.30
C GLY A 156 19.49 -3.85 12.88
N LEU A 157 20.23 -3.33 11.90
CA LEU A 157 19.89 -3.45 10.49
C LEU A 157 20.23 -4.86 10.00
N VAL A 158 19.28 -5.78 10.10
CA VAL A 158 19.47 -7.20 9.77
C VAL A 158 19.09 -7.54 8.33
N THR A 159 18.37 -6.67 7.60
CA THR A 159 17.92 -6.90 6.23
C THR A 159 19.08 -7.29 5.32
N ALA A 160 20.17 -6.54 5.34
CA ALA A 160 21.37 -6.79 4.53
C ALA A 160 22.10 -8.10 4.87
N LEU A 161 21.78 -8.74 6.01
CA LEU A 161 22.31 -10.05 6.38
C LEU A 161 21.55 -11.22 5.75
N ALA A 162 20.42 -10.96 5.08
CA ALA A 162 19.57 -11.99 4.46
C ALA A 162 20.33 -13.06 3.64
N PRO A 163 21.33 -12.73 2.79
CA PRO A 163 22.01 -13.73 1.96
C PRO A 163 23.12 -14.50 2.70
N PHE A 164 23.53 -14.09 3.90
CA PHE A 164 24.71 -14.63 4.56
C PHE A 164 24.34 -15.69 5.59
N ARG A 165 25.15 -16.76 5.63
CA ARG A 165 24.96 -17.89 6.52
C ARG A 165 26.24 -18.19 7.30
N ASP A 166 26.20 -17.81 8.57
CA ASP A 166 27.23 -18.10 9.58
C ASP A 166 26.62 -17.94 10.99
N ALA A 167 27.39 -18.36 12.00
CA ALA A 167 26.96 -18.32 13.40
C ALA A 167 26.70 -16.90 13.91
N ALA A 168 27.44 -15.90 13.44
CA ALA A 168 27.26 -14.52 13.88
C ALA A 168 25.96 -13.93 13.32
N THR A 169 25.68 -14.14 12.03
CA THR A 169 24.40 -13.78 11.40
C THR A 169 23.22 -14.48 12.07
N ALA A 170 23.33 -15.81 12.33
CA ALA A 170 22.27 -16.57 12.99
C ALA A 170 21.93 -16.02 14.38
N ARG A 171 22.94 -15.58 15.16
CA ARG A 171 22.73 -14.94 16.45
C ARG A 171 21.97 -13.62 16.33
N PHE A 172 22.33 -12.75 15.38
CA PHE A 172 21.58 -11.51 15.16
C PHE A 172 20.15 -11.75 14.70
N MET A 173 19.93 -12.77 13.85
CA MET A 173 18.58 -13.17 13.43
C MET A 173 17.76 -13.72 14.61
N LEU A 174 18.38 -14.45 15.54
CA LEU A 174 17.69 -14.89 16.76
C LEU A 174 17.24 -13.71 17.63
N ASP A 175 18.11 -12.72 17.85
CA ASP A 175 17.77 -11.54 18.65
C ASP A 175 16.68 -10.69 17.96
N ALA A 176 16.74 -10.56 16.63
CA ALA A 176 15.75 -9.84 15.85
C ALA A 176 14.33 -10.45 15.88
N LEU A 177 14.16 -11.73 16.24
CA LEU A 177 12.82 -12.36 16.36
C LEU A 177 11.92 -11.72 17.44
N ASP A 178 12.51 -11.06 18.43
CA ASP A 178 11.79 -10.38 19.51
C ASP A 178 11.61 -8.87 19.26
N GLU A 179 12.23 -8.33 18.22
CA GLU A 179 12.24 -6.89 17.94
C GLU A 179 11.17 -6.51 16.90
N PRO A 180 10.16 -5.70 17.28
CA PRO A 180 9.14 -5.22 16.36
C PRO A 180 9.77 -4.50 15.16
N GLY A 181 9.39 -4.90 13.95
CA GLY A 181 9.92 -4.34 12.68
C GLY A 181 11.11 -5.10 12.07
N ARG A 182 11.77 -5.99 12.82
CA ARG A 182 12.89 -6.83 12.32
C ARG A 182 12.58 -8.32 12.35
N ALA A 183 11.55 -8.70 13.12
CA ALA A 183 11.13 -10.08 13.24
C ALA A 183 10.80 -10.73 11.89
N ASP A 184 10.31 -9.96 10.91
CA ASP A 184 9.94 -10.50 9.59
C ASP A 184 11.15 -10.86 8.74
N ASP A 185 12.22 -10.05 8.80
CA ASP A 185 13.50 -10.37 8.15
C ASP A 185 14.11 -11.64 8.77
N ALA A 186 14.08 -11.74 10.10
CA ALA A 186 14.56 -12.91 10.83
C ALA A 186 13.75 -14.17 10.49
N ARG A 187 12.41 -14.09 10.51
CA ARG A 187 11.52 -15.19 10.12
C ARG A 187 11.80 -15.65 8.69
N SER A 188 11.92 -14.69 7.77
CA SER A 188 12.22 -14.97 6.36
C SER A 188 13.58 -15.65 6.19
N TRP A 189 14.60 -15.22 6.94
CA TRP A 189 15.91 -15.85 6.94
C TRP A 189 15.86 -17.31 7.41
N PHE A 190 15.20 -17.59 8.53
CA PHE A 190 15.05 -18.97 9.04
C PHE A 190 14.26 -19.86 8.07
N ARG A 191 13.15 -19.36 7.51
CA ARG A 191 12.34 -20.07 6.49
C ARG A 191 13.15 -20.34 5.22
N TRP A 192 14.00 -19.42 4.77
CA TRP A 192 14.79 -19.61 3.56
C TRP A 192 15.96 -20.59 3.75
N HIS A 193 16.78 -20.39 4.79
CA HIS A 193 18.02 -21.15 4.99
C HIS A 193 17.80 -22.54 5.61
N GLY A 194 16.64 -22.77 6.22
CA GLY A 194 16.12 -24.07 6.61
C GLY A 194 17.10 -24.89 7.45
N ARG A 195 17.40 -26.13 7.03
CA ARG A 195 18.31 -27.04 7.73
C ARG A 195 19.68 -26.43 8.08
N HIS A 196 20.18 -25.52 7.26
CA HIS A 196 21.49 -24.94 7.51
C HIS A 196 21.43 -23.84 8.58
N ALA A 197 20.33 -23.11 8.65
CA ALA A 197 20.06 -22.23 9.78
C ALA A 197 19.84 -23.04 11.07
N ALA A 198 19.14 -24.18 10.98
CA ALA A 198 18.91 -25.06 12.12
C ALA A 198 20.24 -25.51 12.76
N ALA A 199 21.19 -26.00 11.95
CA ALA A 199 22.50 -26.41 12.43
C ALA A 199 23.26 -25.30 13.19
N LEU A 200 23.04 -24.03 12.86
CA LEU A 200 23.69 -22.89 13.53
C LEU A 200 23.06 -22.55 14.88
N VAL A 201 21.78 -22.87 15.09
CA VAL A 201 21.03 -22.50 16.31
C VAL A 201 20.83 -23.66 17.29
N VAL A 202 21.06 -24.92 16.87
CA VAL A 202 20.97 -26.11 17.74
C VAL A 202 21.74 -25.98 19.05
N PRO A 203 23.00 -25.48 19.07
CA PRO A 203 23.71 -25.30 20.33
C PRO A 203 23.00 -24.38 21.32
N ALA A 204 22.38 -23.29 20.83
CA ALA A 204 21.61 -22.39 21.68
C ALA A 204 20.29 -23.03 22.17
N ALA A 205 19.66 -23.88 21.35
CA ALA A 205 18.42 -24.58 21.71
C ALA A 205 18.62 -25.70 22.76
N LEU A 206 19.81 -26.29 22.81
CA LEU A 206 20.17 -27.33 23.79
C LEU A 206 21.00 -26.79 24.97
N GLY A 207 21.19 -25.47 25.03
CA GLY A 207 21.86 -24.81 26.13
C GLY A 207 21.01 -24.72 27.40
N GLU A 208 21.53 -23.98 28.39
CA GLU A 208 20.84 -23.75 29.66
C GLU A 208 19.46 -23.09 29.46
N PRO A 209 18.46 -23.40 30.32
CA PRO A 209 17.17 -22.74 30.30
C PRO A 209 17.28 -21.22 30.40
N GLY A 210 16.65 -20.49 29.48
CA GLY A 210 16.65 -19.03 29.47
C GLY A 210 16.13 -18.43 28.16
N PRO A 211 16.12 -17.08 28.04
CA PRO A 211 15.58 -16.39 26.87
C PRO A 211 16.27 -16.78 25.55
N ALA A 212 17.59 -16.99 25.57
CA ALA A 212 18.35 -17.40 24.38
C ALA A 212 17.93 -18.78 23.87
N ARG A 213 17.73 -19.74 24.79
CA ARG A 213 17.20 -21.07 24.47
C ARG A 213 15.80 -20.97 23.88
N ALA A 214 14.91 -20.19 24.51
CA ALA A 214 13.54 -20.01 24.03
C ALA A 214 13.48 -19.42 22.60
N ARG A 215 14.34 -18.45 22.27
CA ARG A 215 14.48 -17.91 20.89
C ARG A 215 14.96 -18.97 19.92
N ALA A 216 15.99 -19.74 20.28
CA ALA A 216 16.52 -20.80 19.43
C ALA A 216 15.48 -21.88 19.17
N GLU A 217 14.72 -22.29 20.20
CA GLU A 217 13.58 -23.19 20.04
C GLU A 217 12.50 -22.59 19.13
N ARG A 218 12.22 -21.26 19.18
CA ARG A 218 11.29 -20.57 18.26
C ARG A 218 11.77 -20.65 16.82
N ALA A 219 13.04 -20.36 16.58
CA ALA A 219 13.65 -20.47 15.26
C ALA A 219 13.59 -21.91 14.72
N LEU A 220 13.92 -22.92 15.54
CA LEU A 220 13.84 -24.33 15.13
C LEU A 220 12.42 -24.76 14.77
N ALA A 221 11.39 -24.30 15.48
CA ALA A 221 10.00 -24.60 15.13
C ALA A 221 9.55 -23.88 13.85
N LEU A 222 9.99 -22.63 13.62
CA LEU A 222 9.74 -21.94 12.35
C LEU A 222 10.33 -22.73 11.17
N ILE A 223 11.54 -23.26 11.33
CA ILE A 223 12.19 -24.12 10.33
C ILE A 223 11.43 -25.44 10.19
N ALA A 224 11.05 -26.08 11.28
CA ALA A 224 10.34 -27.36 11.27
C ALA A 224 8.97 -27.25 10.58
N ARG A 225 8.27 -26.13 10.75
CA ARG A 225 6.99 -25.87 10.09
C ARG A 225 7.11 -25.84 8.57
N GLU A 226 8.16 -25.20 8.06
CA GLU A 226 8.38 -25.03 6.61
C GLU A 226 9.07 -26.25 5.97
N HIS A 227 10.03 -26.85 6.68
CA HIS A 227 10.94 -27.88 6.12
C HIS A 227 10.74 -29.29 6.66
N GLY A 228 9.90 -29.45 7.69
CA GLY A 228 9.65 -30.70 8.42
C GLY A 228 10.56 -30.88 9.64
N VAL A 229 10.02 -31.50 10.71
CA VAL A 229 10.75 -31.80 11.96
C VAL A 229 11.96 -32.69 11.71
N GLU A 230 11.83 -33.69 10.83
CA GLU A 230 12.91 -34.64 10.50
C GLU A 230 14.17 -33.94 9.98
N ARG A 231 14.01 -32.89 9.17
CA ARG A 231 15.15 -32.12 8.64
C ARG A 231 15.87 -31.30 9.70
N VAL A 232 15.14 -30.86 10.73
CA VAL A 232 15.72 -30.16 11.88
C VAL A 232 16.51 -31.13 12.76
N VAL A 233 15.96 -32.32 12.99
CA VAL A 233 16.66 -33.41 13.70
C VAL A 233 17.91 -33.85 12.92
N GLU A 234 17.82 -33.98 11.60
CA GLU A 234 18.97 -34.30 10.75
C GLU A 234 20.05 -33.22 10.81
N ALA A 235 19.68 -31.94 10.81
CA ALA A 235 20.63 -30.84 10.97
C ALA A 235 21.35 -30.88 12.33
N ALA A 236 20.67 -31.35 13.39
CA ALA A 236 21.26 -31.49 14.71
C ALA A 236 22.31 -32.60 14.79
N ARG A 237 22.27 -33.62 13.91
CA ARG A 237 23.30 -34.67 13.84
C ARG A 237 24.70 -34.14 13.50
N ALA A 238 24.81 -32.94 12.91
CA ALA A 238 26.09 -32.26 12.73
C ALA A 238 26.82 -32.00 14.06
N HIS A 239 26.08 -32.00 15.18
CA HIS A 239 26.58 -31.84 16.55
C HIS A 239 26.65 -33.16 17.34
N GLY A 240 26.42 -34.30 16.67
CA GLY A 240 26.37 -35.64 17.27
C GLY A 240 24.94 -36.18 17.46
N GLU A 241 24.84 -37.49 17.70
CA GLU A 241 23.55 -38.17 17.89
C GLU A 241 22.83 -37.71 19.17
N ASP A 242 23.57 -37.35 20.23
CA ASP A 242 22.98 -36.80 21.46
C ASP A 242 22.24 -35.48 21.19
N ALA A 243 22.79 -34.62 20.32
CA ALA A 243 22.13 -33.38 19.91
C ALA A 243 20.88 -33.66 19.07
N ALA A 244 20.91 -34.67 18.20
CA ALA A 244 19.74 -35.09 17.43
C ALA A 244 18.63 -35.66 18.33
N ALA A 245 18.99 -36.47 19.33
CA ALA A 245 18.06 -36.96 20.34
C ALA A 245 17.48 -35.81 21.18
N GLY A 246 18.34 -34.86 21.60
CA GLY A 246 17.92 -33.67 22.34
C GLY A 246 16.94 -32.80 21.55
N VAL A 247 17.21 -32.55 20.27
CA VAL A 247 16.31 -31.80 19.37
C VAL A 247 15.01 -32.56 19.10
N SER A 248 15.05 -33.88 18.96
CA SER A 248 13.85 -34.71 18.82
C SER A 248 12.97 -34.68 20.06
N ALA A 249 13.56 -34.46 21.24
CA ALA A 249 12.83 -34.32 22.49
C ALA A 249 12.21 -32.91 22.69
N LEU A 250 12.62 -31.92 21.90
CA LEU A 250 12.03 -30.58 21.93
C LEU A 250 10.59 -30.61 21.40
N ARG A 251 9.73 -29.73 21.94
CA ARG A 251 8.37 -29.50 21.44
C ARG A 251 8.39 -28.68 20.14
N LEU A 252 8.91 -29.28 19.08
CA LEU A 252 8.96 -28.66 17.75
C LEU A 252 7.62 -28.76 17.00
N ASP A 253 6.71 -29.62 17.46
CA ASP A 253 5.34 -29.67 16.96
C ASP A 253 4.64 -28.31 17.23
N PRO A 254 4.16 -27.61 16.19
CA PRO A 254 3.45 -26.34 16.33
C PRO A 254 2.25 -26.39 17.29
N VAL A 255 1.63 -27.56 17.49
CA VAL A 255 0.48 -27.77 18.38
C VAL A 255 0.93 -27.91 19.84
N GLU A 256 2.12 -28.45 20.12
CA GLU A 256 2.65 -28.53 21.49
C GLU A 256 3.26 -27.21 22.00
N ARG A 257 3.29 -26.18 21.15
CA ARG A 257 3.93 -24.89 21.44
C ARG A 257 2.93 -23.81 21.80
N TYR A 258 2.87 -23.47 23.08
CA TYR A 258 2.00 -22.42 23.62
C TYR A 258 2.68 -21.70 24.80
N PRO A 259 2.31 -20.44 25.10
CA PRO A 259 2.88 -19.70 26.22
C PRO A 259 2.48 -20.31 27.57
N ASP A 260 3.36 -20.18 28.56
CA ASP A 260 3.11 -20.52 29.97
C ASP A 260 3.47 -19.28 30.82
N PRO A 261 2.51 -18.59 31.47
CA PRO A 261 1.09 -18.94 31.55
C PRO A 261 0.31 -18.65 30.26
N LEU A 262 -0.78 -19.39 30.05
CA LEU A 262 -1.75 -19.14 28.98
C LEU A 262 -2.59 -17.89 29.27
N PRO A 263 -3.09 -17.19 28.23
CA PRO A 263 -4.06 -16.12 28.43
C PRO A 263 -5.35 -16.68 29.03
N GLU A 264 -5.85 -16.05 30.09
CA GLU A 264 -7.11 -16.42 30.72
C GLU A 264 -8.28 -16.10 29.80
N VAL A 265 -9.20 -17.05 29.68
CA VAL A 265 -10.46 -16.92 28.94
C VAL A 265 -11.57 -17.41 29.86
N ASP A 266 -12.43 -16.48 30.28
CA ASP A 266 -13.56 -16.77 31.15
C ASP A 266 -14.70 -17.47 30.37
N GLU A 267 -15.30 -18.50 30.96
CA GLU A 267 -16.45 -19.19 30.37
C GLU A 267 -17.71 -18.33 30.37
N GLU A 268 -17.87 -17.41 31.33
CA GLU A 268 -18.97 -16.45 31.35
C GLU A 268 -18.89 -15.53 30.13
N PHE A 269 -17.69 -15.02 29.84
CA PHE A 269 -17.42 -14.24 28.62
C PHE A 269 -17.80 -15.03 27.35
N VAL A 270 -17.36 -16.29 27.25
CA VAL A 270 -17.66 -17.14 26.09
C VAL A 270 -19.16 -17.38 25.93
N ARG A 271 -19.88 -17.61 27.03
CA ARG A 271 -21.33 -17.88 27.01
C ARG A 271 -22.15 -16.65 26.66
N ASP A 272 -21.80 -15.50 27.24
CA ASP A 272 -22.67 -14.33 27.25
C ASP A 272 -22.32 -13.30 26.16
N ARG A 273 -21.08 -13.31 25.65
CA ARG A 273 -20.57 -12.31 24.71
C ARG A 273 -20.21 -12.84 23.33
N LEU A 274 -20.03 -14.14 23.17
CA LEU A 274 -19.64 -14.75 21.90
C LEU A 274 -20.80 -15.52 21.25
N PRO A 275 -20.88 -15.58 19.91
CA PRO A 275 -21.87 -16.36 19.21
C PRO A 275 -21.60 -17.86 19.36
N ARG A 276 -22.62 -18.68 19.13
CA ARG A 276 -22.45 -20.14 19.06
C ARG A 276 -21.67 -20.50 17.81
N VAL A 277 -20.59 -21.25 18.00
CA VAL A 277 -19.78 -21.81 16.91
C VAL A 277 -20.37 -23.16 16.53
N LEU A 278 -20.58 -23.40 15.23
CA LEU A 278 -21.20 -24.62 14.74
C LEU A 278 -20.15 -25.57 14.13
N LEU A 279 -20.42 -26.87 14.19
CA LEU A 279 -19.72 -27.84 13.36
C LEU A 279 -20.02 -27.58 11.88
N ARG A 280 -19.16 -28.07 10.98
CA ARG A 280 -19.26 -27.84 9.54
C ARG A 280 -20.58 -28.29 8.91
N ASP A 281 -21.22 -29.30 9.48
CA ASP A 281 -22.54 -29.79 9.04
C ASP A 281 -23.71 -28.90 9.51
N ARG A 282 -23.44 -27.92 10.38
CA ARG A 282 -24.40 -27.03 11.05
C ARG A 282 -25.46 -27.77 11.88
N GLY A 283 -25.25 -29.07 12.13
CA GLY A 283 -26.17 -29.92 12.89
C GLY A 283 -26.00 -29.77 14.40
N HIS A 284 -24.81 -29.36 14.84
CA HIS A 284 -24.47 -29.20 16.26
C HIS A 284 -23.66 -27.93 16.53
N ALA A 285 -23.84 -27.36 17.72
CA ALA A 285 -23.03 -26.27 18.26
C ALA A 285 -21.92 -26.81 19.16
N LEU A 286 -20.75 -26.18 19.14
CA LEU A 286 -19.68 -26.49 20.08
C LEU A 286 -20.09 -26.15 21.52
N PRO A 287 -19.82 -27.04 22.49
CA PRO A 287 -20.00 -26.72 23.91
C PRO A 287 -19.11 -25.54 24.35
N VAL A 288 -19.55 -24.80 25.37
CA VAL A 288 -18.81 -23.62 25.91
C VAL A 288 -17.34 -23.91 26.22
N PRO A 289 -16.96 -25.04 26.87
CA PRO A 289 -15.54 -25.35 27.12
C PRO A 289 -14.71 -25.53 25.84
N ALA A 290 -15.30 -26.05 24.76
CA ALA A 290 -14.63 -26.21 23.47
C ALA A 290 -14.43 -24.85 22.79
N VAL A 291 -15.43 -23.96 22.86
CA VAL A 291 -15.30 -22.57 22.35
C VAL A 291 -14.25 -21.80 23.16
N ARG A 292 -14.19 -21.98 24.48
CA ARG A 292 -13.14 -21.41 25.32
C ARG A 292 -11.75 -21.82 24.83
N ASN A 293 -11.53 -23.11 24.58
CA ASN A 293 -10.26 -23.61 24.06
C ASN A 293 -9.94 -23.04 22.67
N LEU A 294 -10.94 -22.91 21.78
CA LEU A 294 -10.77 -22.25 20.48
C LEU A 294 -10.33 -20.78 20.65
N VAL A 295 -10.99 -20.03 21.53
CA VAL A 295 -10.63 -18.63 21.84
C VAL A 295 -9.23 -18.54 22.43
N THR A 296 -8.81 -19.49 23.28
CA THR A 296 -7.43 -19.58 23.77
C THR A 296 -6.44 -19.76 22.62
N MET A 297 -6.71 -20.66 21.66
CA MET A 297 -5.87 -20.85 20.45
C MET A 297 -5.75 -19.55 19.64
N LEU A 298 -6.86 -18.84 19.46
CA LEU A 298 -6.85 -17.55 18.76
C LEU A 298 -6.04 -16.51 19.52
N ARG A 299 -6.22 -16.38 20.85
CA ARG A 299 -5.51 -15.41 21.70
C ARG A 299 -3.99 -15.56 21.71
N ILE A 300 -3.48 -16.77 21.48
CA ILE A 300 -2.03 -17.03 21.35
C ILE A 300 -1.53 -16.98 19.90
N SER A 301 -2.40 -16.67 18.93
CA SER A 301 -2.06 -16.57 17.52
C SER A 301 -1.86 -15.12 17.07
N THR A 302 -0.99 -14.93 16.09
CA THR A 302 -0.84 -13.69 15.32
C THR A 302 -0.84 -14.01 13.83
N ILE A 303 -0.98 -12.99 12.97
CA ILE A 303 -0.89 -13.17 11.51
C ILE A 303 0.44 -13.82 11.10
N ASP A 304 1.54 -13.37 11.69
CA ASP A 304 2.89 -13.81 11.31
C ASP A 304 3.32 -15.12 11.99
N ASP A 305 2.70 -15.44 13.13
CA ASP A 305 2.95 -16.61 13.96
C ASP A 305 1.62 -17.18 14.48
N PRO A 306 0.82 -17.86 13.62
CA PRO A 306 -0.42 -18.48 14.04
C PRO A 306 -0.14 -19.80 14.77
N TYR A 307 -0.91 -20.09 15.82
CA TYR A 307 -0.82 -21.34 16.55
C TYR A 307 -1.22 -22.53 15.67
N GLY A 308 -0.42 -23.60 15.71
CA GLY A 308 -0.54 -24.73 14.79
C GLY A 308 -1.87 -25.49 14.85
N GLY A 309 -2.57 -25.42 15.98
CA GLY A 309 -3.88 -26.07 16.15
C GLY A 309 -5.05 -25.36 15.46
N CYS A 310 -4.88 -24.07 15.10
CA CYS A 310 -5.97 -23.27 14.54
C CYS A 310 -6.49 -23.84 13.23
N ASP A 311 -5.61 -24.10 12.25
CA ASP A 311 -6.04 -24.57 10.93
C ASP A 311 -6.71 -25.95 11.00
N GLN A 312 -6.17 -26.86 11.82
CA GLN A 312 -6.74 -28.20 12.00
C GLN A 312 -8.16 -28.16 12.55
N VAL A 313 -8.43 -27.26 13.50
CA VAL A 313 -9.77 -27.12 14.10
C VAL A 313 -10.73 -26.42 13.14
N VAL A 314 -10.29 -25.34 12.47
CA VAL A 314 -11.13 -24.52 11.57
C VAL A 314 -11.74 -25.35 10.44
N GLU A 315 -11.03 -26.35 9.92
CA GLU A 315 -11.54 -27.23 8.86
C GLU A 315 -12.79 -28.04 9.24
N HIS A 316 -13.05 -28.22 10.53
CA HIS A 316 -14.20 -28.97 11.05
C HIS A 316 -15.39 -28.09 11.45
N LEU A 317 -15.29 -26.76 11.33
CA LEU A 317 -16.29 -25.80 11.80
C LEU A 317 -16.98 -25.06 10.64
N ASP A 318 -18.17 -24.54 10.88
CA ASP A 318 -18.93 -23.75 9.90
C ASP A 318 -18.31 -22.35 9.73
N ALA A 319 -17.97 -22.00 8.49
CA ALA A 319 -17.29 -20.76 8.16
C ALA A 319 -18.08 -19.49 8.56
N ALA A 320 -19.41 -19.48 8.40
CA ALA A 320 -20.24 -18.33 8.77
C ALA A 320 -20.27 -18.11 10.30
N SER A 321 -20.36 -19.20 11.07
CA SER A 321 -20.28 -19.12 12.54
C SER A 321 -18.91 -18.63 13.03
N LEU A 322 -17.83 -19.00 12.33
CA LEU A 322 -16.47 -18.53 12.61
C LEU A 322 -16.27 -17.05 12.27
N ALA A 323 -16.88 -16.56 11.18
CA ALA A 323 -16.87 -15.16 10.81
C ALA A 323 -17.56 -14.28 11.87
N GLU A 324 -18.73 -14.72 12.37
CA GLU A 324 -19.41 -14.03 13.48
C GLU A 324 -18.59 -14.10 14.78
N LEU A 325 -17.90 -15.21 15.07
CA LEU A 325 -16.98 -15.29 16.21
C LEU A 325 -15.85 -14.26 16.10
N ALA A 326 -15.20 -14.15 14.93
CA ALA A 326 -14.13 -13.19 14.70
C ALA A 326 -14.60 -11.75 14.86
N TRP A 327 -15.80 -11.43 14.36
CA TRP A 327 -16.40 -10.11 14.56
C TRP A 327 -16.74 -9.84 16.03
N ALA A 328 -17.30 -10.81 16.74
CA ALA A 328 -17.60 -10.68 18.16
C ALA A 328 -16.34 -10.47 19.01
N LEU A 329 -15.23 -11.13 18.67
CA LEU A 329 -13.92 -10.88 19.30
C LEU A 329 -13.44 -9.44 19.05
N PHE A 330 -13.66 -8.90 17.86
CA PHE A 330 -13.34 -7.50 17.53
C PHE A 330 -14.20 -6.50 18.30
N GLU A 331 -15.50 -6.77 18.49
CA GLU A 331 -16.40 -5.90 19.26
C GLU A 331 -16.12 -5.92 20.76
N ASN A 332 -15.72 -7.09 21.30
CA ASN A 332 -15.51 -7.29 22.74
C ASN A 332 -14.04 -7.21 23.16
N GLN A 333 -13.14 -6.73 22.30
CA GLN A 333 -11.73 -6.55 22.66
C GLN A 333 -11.54 -5.41 23.67
N ASP A 334 -10.53 -5.55 24.54
CA ASP A 334 -10.15 -4.48 25.44
C ASP A 334 -9.35 -3.40 24.69
N GLY A 335 -9.85 -2.17 24.64
CA GLY A 335 -9.21 -1.03 23.96
C GLY A 335 -7.87 -0.56 24.55
N ARG A 336 -7.25 -1.36 25.42
CA ARG A 336 -6.00 -1.06 26.14
C ARG A 336 -4.74 -1.30 25.30
N ASP A 337 -4.84 -2.07 24.21
CA ASP A 337 -3.70 -2.54 23.42
C ASP A 337 -3.02 -1.47 22.54
N GLY A 338 -3.35 -0.19 22.73
CA GLY A 338 -2.72 0.94 22.03
C GLY A 338 -2.94 0.96 20.50
N THR A 339 -3.53 -0.09 19.93
CA THR A 339 -3.78 -0.28 18.48
C THR A 339 -5.29 -0.36 18.21
N TRP A 340 -5.67 -0.45 16.93
CA TRP A 340 -7.07 -0.55 16.50
C TRP A 340 -7.66 -1.94 16.75
N ALA A 341 -6.80 -2.96 16.77
CA ALA A 341 -7.16 -4.31 17.17
C ALA A 341 -5.98 -5.10 17.72
N ALA A 342 -6.24 -5.91 18.74
CA ALA A 342 -5.26 -6.82 19.32
C ALA A 342 -4.68 -7.78 18.25
N PRO A 343 -3.42 -8.26 18.38
CA PRO A 343 -2.81 -9.15 17.39
C PRO A 343 -3.65 -10.39 17.05
N HIS A 344 -4.26 -11.02 18.06
CA HIS A 344 -5.12 -12.18 17.89
C HIS A 344 -6.45 -11.86 17.19
N VAL A 345 -7.00 -10.67 17.42
CA VAL A 345 -8.22 -10.20 16.75
C VAL A 345 -7.94 -9.92 15.27
N ARG A 346 -6.79 -9.32 14.95
CA ARG A 346 -6.35 -9.12 13.55
C ARG A 346 -6.22 -10.46 12.82
N TYR A 347 -5.61 -11.45 13.46
CA TYR A 347 -5.53 -12.82 12.94
C TYR A 347 -6.91 -13.44 12.75
N ALA A 348 -7.78 -13.39 13.76
CA ALA A 348 -9.13 -13.95 13.68
C ALA A 348 -9.95 -13.30 12.55
N LEU A 349 -9.94 -11.97 12.43
CA LEU A 349 -10.61 -11.25 11.35
C LEU A 349 -10.10 -11.68 9.97
N GLN A 350 -8.77 -11.73 9.79
CA GLN A 350 -8.15 -12.10 8.51
C GLN A 350 -8.43 -13.55 8.12
N ARG A 351 -8.30 -14.48 9.07
CA ARG A 351 -8.33 -15.93 8.80
C ARG A 351 -9.73 -16.52 8.77
N LEU A 352 -10.64 -15.98 9.59
CA LEU A 352 -11.99 -16.52 9.81
C LEU A 352 -13.09 -15.64 9.19
N GLY A 353 -12.76 -14.39 8.84
CA GLY A 353 -13.73 -13.46 8.28
C GLY A 353 -14.20 -13.87 6.89
N ASP A 354 -15.39 -13.38 6.54
CA ASP A 354 -16.04 -13.56 5.24
C ASP A 354 -16.41 -12.21 4.61
N ALA A 355 -17.19 -12.23 3.52
CA ALA A 355 -17.70 -11.02 2.87
C ALA A 355 -18.45 -10.07 3.80
N GLY A 356 -19.24 -10.61 4.73
CA GLY A 356 -19.97 -9.84 5.73
C GLY A 356 -19.01 -9.14 6.68
N THR A 357 -18.02 -9.86 7.17
CA THR A 357 -16.95 -9.37 8.06
C THR A 357 -16.15 -8.26 7.37
N ALA A 358 -15.72 -8.47 6.13
CA ALA A 358 -15.00 -7.46 5.35
C ALA A 358 -15.84 -6.19 5.14
N ALA A 359 -17.14 -6.33 4.87
CA ALA A 359 -18.04 -5.18 4.71
C ALA A 359 -18.25 -4.42 6.02
N ARG A 360 -18.38 -5.11 7.16
CA ARG A 360 -18.49 -4.49 8.49
C ARG A 360 -17.19 -3.77 8.87
N LEU A 361 -16.04 -4.38 8.61
CA LEU A 361 -14.72 -3.77 8.86
C LEU A 361 -14.50 -2.53 7.99
N ALA A 362 -14.76 -2.60 6.68
CA ALA A 362 -14.63 -1.46 5.78
C ALA A 362 -15.54 -0.29 6.19
N ARG A 363 -16.77 -0.57 6.65
CA ARG A 363 -17.68 0.45 7.19
C ARG A 363 -17.12 1.10 8.46
N ALA A 364 -16.59 0.30 9.38
CA ALA A 364 -15.96 0.82 10.60
C ALA A 364 -14.76 1.72 10.26
N MET A 365 -13.88 1.27 9.38
CA MET A 365 -12.72 2.02 8.89
C MET A 365 -13.10 3.35 8.24
N GLY A 366 -14.26 3.41 7.56
CA GLY A 366 -14.77 4.63 6.94
C GLY A 366 -15.00 5.78 7.93
N GLY A 367 -15.46 5.47 9.15
CA GLY A 367 -15.74 6.46 10.19
C GLY A 367 -14.57 6.77 11.13
N TRP A 368 -13.37 6.24 10.87
CA TRP A 368 -12.20 6.52 11.71
C TRP A 368 -11.62 7.89 11.39
N ASN A 369 -11.45 8.72 12.43
CA ASN A 369 -10.82 10.03 12.30
C ASN A 369 -9.27 9.93 12.22
N ALA A 370 -8.63 11.00 11.75
CA ALA A 370 -7.17 11.04 11.56
C ALA A 370 -6.36 10.75 12.84
N PRO A 371 -6.71 11.30 14.04
CA PRO A 371 -6.03 10.92 15.29
C PRO A 371 -6.11 9.43 15.60
N PHE A 372 -7.26 8.79 15.40
CA PHE A 372 -7.41 7.34 15.61
C PHE A 372 -6.48 6.56 14.68
N VAL A 373 -6.50 6.87 13.37
CA VAL A 373 -5.68 6.16 12.38
C VAL A 373 -4.18 6.25 12.71
N ARG A 374 -3.70 7.43 13.14
CA ARG A 374 -2.28 7.63 13.48
C ARG A 374 -1.89 7.03 14.82
N SER A 375 -2.69 7.23 15.85
CA SER A 375 -2.33 6.83 17.22
C SER A 375 -2.60 5.36 17.53
N ARG A 376 -3.43 4.69 16.72
CA ARG A 376 -3.83 3.29 16.92
C ARG A 376 -3.35 2.36 15.80
N ASP A 377 -2.39 2.77 14.98
CA ASP A 377 -1.93 2.01 13.81
C ASP A 377 -3.08 1.57 12.89
N GLY A 378 -4.13 2.39 12.78
CA GLY A 378 -5.34 2.06 12.03
C GLY A 378 -5.07 1.78 10.56
N HIS A 379 -3.99 2.33 10.01
CA HIS A 379 -3.53 2.05 8.65
C HIS A 379 -3.27 0.56 8.39
N THR A 380 -2.88 -0.22 9.41
CA THR A 380 -2.63 -1.67 9.27
C THR A 380 -3.91 -2.48 9.01
N ALA A 381 -5.09 -1.92 9.30
CA ALA A 381 -6.37 -2.54 8.97
C ALA A 381 -6.60 -2.67 7.46
N VAL A 382 -5.95 -1.83 6.64
CA VAL A 382 -6.00 -1.93 5.17
C VAL A 382 -5.45 -3.27 4.68
N ALA A 383 -4.36 -3.75 5.29
CA ALA A 383 -3.78 -5.04 4.95
C ALA A 383 -4.70 -6.19 5.39
N VAL A 384 -5.25 -6.13 6.61
CA VAL A 384 -6.22 -7.14 7.08
C VAL A 384 -7.44 -7.21 6.15
N LEU A 385 -8.04 -6.07 5.82
CA LEU A 385 -9.21 -6.00 4.92
C LEU A 385 -8.93 -6.62 3.55
N ALA A 386 -7.73 -6.41 3.00
CA ALA A 386 -7.35 -6.90 1.68
C ALA A 386 -7.18 -8.43 1.64
N GLU A 387 -6.92 -9.08 2.78
CA GLU A 387 -6.66 -10.52 2.85
C GLU A 387 -7.89 -11.34 3.27
N ILE A 388 -8.94 -10.73 3.83
CA ILE A 388 -10.19 -11.46 4.17
C ILE A 388 -10.82 -12.08 2.92
N GLU A 389 -10.92 -11.29 1.84
CA GLU A 389 -11.38 -11.76 0.53
C GLU A 389 -10.56 -11.08 -0.58
N PRO A 390 -9.46 -11.71 -1.01
CA PRO A 390 -8.51 -11.13 -1.97
C PRO A 390 -9.13 -10.73 -3.32
N ASP A 391 -10.16 -11.46 -3.77
CA ASP A 391 -10.83 -11.22 -5.06
C ASP A 391 -11.64 -9.92 -5.06
N GLU A 392 -12.24 -9.58 -3.91
CA GLU A 392 -13.04 -8.38 -3.70
C GLU A 392 -12.24 -7.20 -3.12
N ALA A 393 -10.99 -7.46 -2.72
CA ALA A 393 -10.14 -6.50 -2.03
C ALA A 393 -10.01 -5.17 -2.80
N ALA A 394 -9.76 -5.25 -4.11
CA ALA A 394 -9.58 -4.08 -4.94
C ALA A 394 -10.83 -3.17 -4.96
N ARG A 395 -12.03 -3.77 -5.05
CA ARG A 395 -13.31 -3.03 -4.98
C ARG A 395 -13.49 -2.33 -3.64
N ARG A 396 -13.26 -3.05 -2.54
CA ARG A 396 -13.44 -2.50 -1.18
C ARG A 396 -12.44 -1.39 -0.89
N LEU A 397 -11.19 -1.57 -1.27
CA LEU A 397 -10.15 -0.57 -1.13
C LEU A 397 -10.46 0.67 -1.96
N ASP A 398 -10.88 0.51 -3.20
CA ASP A 398 -11.29 1.63 -4.05
C ASP A 398 -12.44 2.43 -3.42
N ARG A 399 -13.45 1.76 -2.87
CA ARG A 399 -14.52 2.42 -2.13
C ARG A 399 -13.99 3.17 -0.90
N LEU A 400 -13.12 2.53 -0.12
CA LEU A 400 -12.52 3.13 1.07
C LEU A 400 -11.71 4.40 0.75
N THR A 401 -11.04 4.47 -0.41
CA THR A 401 -10.35 5.71 -0.84
C THR A 401 -11.28 6.92 -1.00
N ARG A 402 -12.59 6.69 -1.13
CA ARG A 402 -13.61 7.73 -1.37
C ARG A 402 -14.46 7.97 -0.13
N THR A 403 -14.73 6.94 0.65
CA THR A 403 -15.67 7.02 1.78
C THR A 403 -15.01 7.22 3.14
N ALA A 404 -13.69 7.07 3.26
CA ALA A 404 -13.03 7.24 4.55
C ALA A 404 -12.88 8.72 4.95
N ASP A 405 -13.26 9.03 6.20
CA ASP A 405 -13.20 10.37 6.78
C ASP A 405 -11.75 10.89 6.90
N ALA A 406 -10.81 10.02 7.31
CA ALA A 406 -9.39 10.37 7.43
C ALA A 406 -8.66 10.37 6.08
N GLU A 407 -7.95 11.47 5.77
CA GLU A 407 -7.09 11.56 4.57
C GLU A 407 -5.97 10.51 4.58
N GLU A 408 -5.38 10.24 5.74
CA GLU A 408 -4.35 9.21 5.88
C GLU A 408 -4.87 7.81 5.52
N MET A 409 -6.09 7.45 5.96
CA MET A 409 -6.72 6.17 5.61
C MET A 409 -6.94 6.07 4.09
N ARG A 410 -7.41 7.15 3.46
CA ARG A 410 -7.56 7.20 2.00
C ARG A 410 -6.23 7.00 1.29
N GLY A 411 -5.15 7.61 1.80
CA GLY A 411 -3.79 7.45 1.30
C GLY A 411 -3.28 6.01 1.38
N HIS A 412 -3.46 5.34 2.52
CA HIS A 412 -3.05 3.93 2.68
C HIS A 412 -3.88 2.96 1.83
N ALA A 413 -5.19 3.18 1.74
CA ALA A 413 -6.07 2.40 0.86
C ALA A 413 -5.67 2.57 -0.62
N ARG A 414 -5.33 3.80 -1.04
CA ARG A 414 -4.81 4.09 -2.38
C ARG A 414 -3.50 3.34 -2.64
N ALA A 415 -2.53 3.44 -1.74
CA ALA A 415 -1.25 2.74 -1.88
C ALA A 415 -1.42 1.22 -2.03
N ARG A 416 -2.34 0.60 -1.28
CA ARG A 416 -2.64 -0.84 -1.42
C ARG A 416 -3.33 -1.16 -2.75
N LEU A 417 -4.24 -0.30 -3.21
CA LEU A 417 -4.88 -0.45 -4.53
C LEU A 417 -3.87 -0.33 -5.67
N ASP A 418 -2.95 0.63 -5.59
CA ASP A 418 -1.90 0.85 -6.59
C ASP A 418 -0.96 -0.36 -6.67
N MET A 419 -0.61 -0.95 -5.52
CA MET A 419 0.13 -2.22 -5.47
C MET A 419 -0.63 -3.36 -6.16
N LEU A 420 -1.93 -3.51 -5.89
CA LEU A 420 -2.76 -4.53 -6.55
C LEU A 420 -2.90 -4.31 -8.05
N ALA A 421 -2.91 -3.06 -8.51
CA ALA A 421 -2.91 -2.72 -9.93
C ALA A 421 -1.58 -3.09 -10.58
N MET A 422 -0.46 -2.71 -9.95
CA MET A 422 0.88 -3.03 -10.42
C MET A 422 1.13 -4.54 -10.53
N LEU A 423 0.72 -5.32 -9.52
CA LEU A 423 0.82 -6.79 -9.55
C LEU A 423 0.01 -7.42 -10.69
N ARG A 424 -1.03 -6.74 -11.18
CA ARG A 424 -1.85 -7.15 -12.32
C ARG A 424 -1.39 -6.53 -13.65
N GLY A 425 -0.31 -5.74 -13.67
CA GLY A 425 0.17 -5.03 -14.85
C GLY A 425 -0.78 -3.92 -15.34
N LEU A 426 -1.59 -3.35 -14.44
CA LEU A 426 -2.59 -2.32 -14.74
C LEU A 426 -2.25 -1.00 -14.06
N THR A 427 -2.78 0.10 -14.61
CA THR A 427 -2.84 1.36 -13.85
C THR A 427 -4.00 1.32 -12.86
N PRO A 428 -3.97 2.11 -11.77
CA PRO A 428 -5.06 2.16 -10.80
C PRO A 428 -6.43 2.49 -11.44
N GLU A 429 -6.44 3.39 -12.43
CA GLU A 429 -7.65 3.79 -13.15
C GLU A 429 -8.20 2.65 -14.00
N ARG A 430 -7.32 1.92 -14.71
CA ARG A 430 -7.70 0.73 -15.51
C ARG A 430 -8.19 -0.42 -14.65
N LEU A 431 -7.58 -0.61 -13.48
CA LEU A 431 -8.09 -1.57 -12.51
C LEU A 431 -9.50 -1.16 -12.11
N ALA A 432 -9.71 0.10 -11.73
CA ALA A 432 -11.00 0.55 -11.25
C ALA A 432 -12.13 0.56 -12.30
N ASP A 433 -11.82 0.83 -13.58
CA ASP A 433 -12.77 0.68 -14.69
C ASP A 433 -13.29 -0.78 -14.78
N ARG A 434 -12.50 -1.77 -14.37
CA ARG A 434 -12.86 -3.21 -14.34
C ARG A 434 -13.47 -3.68 -13.01
N LEU A 435 -13.41 -2.85 -11.96
CA LEU A 435 -13.94 -3.21 -10.64
C LEU A 435 -15.45 -3.01 -10.54
N VAL A 436 -16.11 -2.48 -11.57
CA VAL A 436 -17.55 -2.24 -11.55
C VAL A 436 -18.30 -3.58 -11.42
N PRO A 437 -19.14 -3.76 -10.39
CA PRO A 437 -19.87 -5.00 -10.22
C PRO A 437 -21.00 -5.13 -11.24
N ASP A 438 -21.23 -6.35 -11.71
CA ASP A 438 -22.47 -6.71 -12.40
C ASP A 438 -23.58 -6.85 -11.34
N LEU A 439 -24.19 -5.72 -11.00
CA LEU A 439 -25.30 -5.70 -10.06
C LEU A 439 -26.50 -6.39 -10.72
N GLY A 440 -26.84 -7.58 -10.22
CA GLY A 440 -28.02 -8.33 -10.68
C GLY A 440 -29.32 -7.54 -10.52
N PRO A 441 -30.44 -8.02 -11.10
CA PRO A 441 -31.71 -7.30 -11.12
C PRO A 441 -32.30 -7.00 -9.72
N ASP A 442 -31.86 -7.74 -8.70
CA ASP A 442 -32.33 -7.61 -7.31
C ASP A 442 -31.46 -6.67 -6.44
N ALA A 443 -30.44 -6.03 -7.03
CA ALA A 443 -29.58 -5.10 -6.29
C ALA A 443 -30.36 -3.87 -5.80
N PRO A 444 -30.12 -3.37 -4.57
CA PRO A 444 -30.81 -2.18 -4.06
C PRO A 444 -30.61 -0.97 -4.97
N GLU A 445 -31.68 -0.23 -5.26
CA GLU A 445 -31.64 0.93 -6.17
C GLU A 445 -30.60 1.98 -5.76
N ASP A 446 -30.44 2.22 -4.45
CA ASP A 446 -29.47 3.18 -3.93
C ASP A 446 -28.02 2.75 -4.16
N GLU A 447 -27.75 1.44 -4.16
CA GLU A 447 -26.42 0.89 -4.48
C GLU A 447 -26.13 1.05 -5.97
N VAL A 448 -27.08 0.71 -6.83
CA VAL A 448 -26.97 0.91 -8.28
C VAL A 448 -26.71 2.39 -8.60
N ARG A 449 -27.48 3.30 -7.99
CA ARG A 449 -27.33 4.75 -8.18
C ARG A 449 -25.97 5.24 -7.72
N ALA A 450 -25.47 4.75 -6.59
CA ALA A 450 -24.15 5.13 -6.07
C ALA A 450 -23.01 4.65 -7.00
N VAL A 451 -23.10 3.44 -7.55
CA VAL A 451 -22.11 2.94 -8.52
C VAL A 451 -22.14 3.76 -9.81
N ILE A 452 -23.32 4.06 -10.36
CA ILE A 452 -23.46 4.89 -11.56
C ILE A 452 -22.87 6.28 -11.34
N ALA A 453 -23.17 6.93 -10.21
CA ALA A 453 -22.64 8.25 -9.89
C ALA A 453 -21.10 8.25 -9.76
N ASP A 454 -20.52 7.20 -9.16
CA ASP A 454 -19.07 7.07 -9.06
C ASP A 454 -18.42 6.91 -10.45
N GLN A 455 -18.97 6.03 -11.28
CA GLN A 455 -18.44 5.78 -12.62
C GLN A 455 -18.61 6.99 -13.55
N ALA A 456 -19.71 7.74 -13.42
CA ALA A 456 -19.89 9.02 -14.10
C ALA A 456 -18.78 10.02 -13.75
N GLY A 457 -18.48 10.21 -12.45
CA GLY A 457 -17.40 11.10 -12.02
C GLY A 457 -16.00 10.65 -12.47
N ARG A 458 -15.77 9.34 -12.64
CA ARG A 458 -14.52 8.81 -13.21
C ARG A 458 -14.41 9.07 -14.70
N LEU A 459 -15.51 8.93 -15.44
CA LEU A 459 -15.55 9.24 -16.86
C LEU A 459 -15.37 10.73 -17.10
N GLU A 460 -15.99 11.59 -16.30
CA GLU A 460 -15.76 13.03 -16.36
C GLU A 460 -14.27 13.37 -16.14
N ARG A 461 -13.62 12.78 -15.13
CA ARG A 461 -12.16 12.94 -14.98
C ARG A 461 -11.39 12.39 -16.17
N ALA A 462 -11.80 11.27 -16.77
CA ALA A 462 -11.20 10.73 -17.99
C ALA A 462 -11.16 11.75 -19.13
N MET A 463 -12.28 12.43 -19.33
CA MET A 463 -12.44 13.47 -20.35
C MET A 463 -11.47 14.62 -20.09
N LEU A 464 -11.38 15.04 -18.83
CA LEU A 464 -10.57 16.19 -18.42
C LEU A 464 -9.06 15.90 -18.46
N ASP A 465 -8.67 14.65 -18.18
CA ASP A 465 -7.27 14.20 -18.18
C ASP A 465 -6.83 13.67 -19.56
N GLY A 466 -7.73 13.62 -20.53
CA GLY A 466 -7.43 13.11 -21.87
C GLY A 466 -7.09 11.61 -21.90
N ARG A 467 -7.65 10.82 -20.97
CA ARG A 467 -7.40 9.39 -20.88
C ARG A 467 -7.86 8.68 -22.17
N SER A 468 -7.10 7.67 -22.58
CA SER A 468 -7.44 6.84 -23.73
C SER A 468 -7.43 5.34 -23.40
N TRP A 469 -8.28 4.60 -24.11
CA TRP A 469 -8.37 3.15 -24.11
C TRP A 469 -8.00 2.62 -25.49
N THR A 470 -7.48 1.40 -25.59
CA THR A 470 -7.49 0.68 -26.88
C THR A 470 -8.93 0.33 -27.26
N ALA A 471 -9.19 0.10 -28.54
CA ALA A 471 -10.49 -0.40 -28.98
C ALA A 471 -10.92 -1.69 -28.25
N ALA A 472 -9.97 -2.61 -28.00
CA ALA A 472 -10.20 -3.83 -27.25
C ALA A 472 -10.60 -3.55 -25.79
N GLU A 473 -9.84 -2.71 -25.07
CA GLU A 473 -10.16 -2.31 -23.69
C GLU A 473 -11.52 -1.60 -23.61
N PHE A 474 -11.84 -0.74 -24.59
CA PHE A 474 -13.12 -0.06 -24.65
C PHE A 474 -14.28 -1.06 -24.80
N CYS A 475 -14.17 -2.02 -25.70
CA CYS A 475 -15.20 -3.05 -25.87
C CYS A 475 -15.31 -3.97 -24.65
N GLU A 476 -14.19 -4.31 -24.00
CA GLU A 476 -14.17 -5.13 -22.77
C GLU A 476 -14.90 -4.43 -21.61
N VAL A 477 -14.60 -3.16 -21.37
CA VAL A 477 -15.15 -2.40 -20.24
C VAL A 477 -16.59 -1.94 -20.50
N PHE A 478 -16.89 -1.49 -21.72
CA PHE A 478 -18.16 -0.83 -22.03
C PHE A 478 -19.10 -1.64 -22.91
N GLY A 479 -18.60 -2.60 -23.71
CA GLY A 479 -19.34 -3.24 -24.80
C GLY A 479 -20.47 -4.20 -24.37
N GLY A 480 -20.45 -4.70 -23.13
CA GLY A 480 -21.47 -5.66 -22.64
C GLY A 480 -21.85 -5.52 -21.17
N HIS A 481 -21.20 -4.63 -20.42
CA HIS A 481 -21.46 -4.47 -18.99
C HIS A 481 -22.76 -3.67 -18.78
N PRO A 482 -23.74 -4.13 -17.97
CA PRO A 482 -25.04 -3.46 -17.81
C PRO A 482 -24.94 -1.98 -17.38
N LEU A 483 -24.12 -1.70 -16.36
CA LEU A 483 -23.87 -0.34 -15.87
C LEU A 483 -22.96 0.48 -16.79
N MET A 484 -21.77 -0.03 -17.14
CA MET A 484 -20.79 0.73 -17.93
C MET A 484 -21.24 0.94 -19.38
N GLY A 485 -21.87 -0.05 -20.02
CA GLY A 485 -22.49 0.12 -21.33
C GLY A 485 -23.68 1.08 -21.29
N GLY A 486 -24.45 1.09 -20.20
CA GLY A 486 -25.46 2.10 -19.93
C GLY A 486 -24.89 3.52 -19.92
N LEU A 487 -23.75 3.74 -19.25
CA LEU A 487 -23.05 5.03 -19.23
C LEU A 487 -22.45 5.39 -20.59
N ALA A 488 -21.81 4.43 -21.28
CA ALA A 488 -21.18 4.66 -22.58
C ALA A 488 -22.17 5.10 -23.66
N ARG A 489 -23.39 4.56 -23.65
CA ARG A 489 -24.49 4.96 -24.57
C ARG A 489 -24.97 6.39 -24.36
N ARG A 490 -24.69 6.99 -23.20
CA ARG A 490 -25.12 8.35 -22.84
C ARG A 490 -24.05 9.42 -23.13
N LEU A 491 -22.93 9.02 -23.73
CA LEU A 491 -21.76 9.85 -23.99
C LEU A 491 -21.33 9.71 -25.46
N VAL A 492 -20.63 10.73 -25.96
CA VAL A 492 -19.98 10.72 -27.27
C VAL A 492 -18.51 10.38 -27.09
N TRP A 493 -17.95 9.55 -27.96
CA TRP A 493 -16.57 9.07 -27.90
C TRP A 493 -15.82 9.43 -29.17
N CYS A 494 -14.49 9.45 -29.13
CA CYS A 494 -13.64 9.67 -30.30
C CYS A 494 -12.66 8.52 -30.49
N ALA A 495 -12.51 8.04 -31.72
CA ALA A 495 -11.47 7.12 -32.15
C ALA A 495 -10.51 7.88 -33.08
N GLY A 496 -9.45 8.47 -32.52
CA GLY A 496 -8.65 9.45 -33.26
C GLY A 496 -9.47 10.73 -33.54
N PRO A 497 -9.56 11.21 -34.80
CA PRO A 497 -10.34 12.39 -35.15
C PRO A 497 -11.85 12.12 -35.23
N ASP A 498 -12.27 10.85 -35.38
CA ASP A 498 -13.65 10.52 -35.70
C ASP A 498 -14.48 10.32 -34.42
N ALA A 499 -15.61 11.01 -34.34
CA ALA A 499 -16.55 10.89 -33.22
C ALA A 499 -17.64 9.85 -33.49
N PHE A 500 -18.04 9.11 -32.45
CA PHE A 500 -19.08 8.10 -32.51
C PHE A 500 -19.84 7.99 -31.17
N ARG A 501 -21.00 7.32 -31.20
CA ARG A 501 -21.75 6.92 -30.02
C ARG A 501 -22.00 5.41 -30.01
N VAL A 502 -22.30 4.87 -28.82
CA VAL A 502 -22.80 3.51 -28.67
C VAL A 502 -24.34 3.53 -28.78
N THR A 503 -24.91 2.66 -29.60
CA THR A 503 -26.36 2.54 -29.81
C THR A 503 -26.99 1.57 -28.80
N ALA A 504 -28.33 1.47 -28.78
CA ALA A 504 -29.05 0.63 -27.83
C ALA A 504 -28.72 -0.87 -27.98
N ASP A 505 -28.46 -1.33 -29.21
CA ASP A 505 -28.05 -2.69 -29.60
C ASP A 505 -26.54 -2.93 -29.47
N GLY A 506 -25.77 -1.96 -28.96
CA GLY A 506 -24.33 -2.10 -28.71
C GLY A 506 -23.45 -1.92 -29.95
N THR A 507 -24.02 -1.50 -31.09
CA THR A 507 -23.27 -1.09 -32.27
C THR A 507 -22.79 0.36 -32.13
N PHE A 508 -22.01 0.84 -33.10
CA PHE A 508 -21.49 2.21 -33.11
C PHE A 508 -22.09 2.99 -34.28
N ALA A 509 -22.40 4.26 -34.03
CA ALA A 509 -22.94 5.15 -35.05
C ALA A 509 -22.22 6.51 -35.02
N ASP A 510 -22.08 7.13 -36.18
CA ASP A 510 -21.56 8.49 -36.33
C ASP A 510 -22.64 9.56 -36.07
N VAL A 511 -22.29 10.83 -36.27
CA VAL A 511 -23.19 11.98 -36.05
C VAL A 511 -24.42 11.98 -36.98
N ARG A 512 -24.35 11.30 -38.12
CA ARG A 512 -25.46 11.17 -39.09
C ARG A 512 -26.34 9.96 -38.79
N GLY A 513 -25.92 9.11 -37.86
CA GLY A 513 -26.56 7.85 -37.55
C GLY A 513 -26.11 6.70 -38.47
N ASP A 514 -25.09 6.91 -39.30
CA ASP A 514 -24.52 5.87 -40.14
C ASP A 514 -23.65 4.91 -39.30
N ALA A 515 -23.56 3.65 -39.72
CA ALA A 515 -22.79 2.64 -39.00
C ALA A 515 -21.30 3.00 -38.95
N PHE A 516 -20.76 3.08 -37.73
CA PHE A 516 -19.35 3.37 -37.48
C PHE A 516 -18.58 2.09 -37.17
N VAL A 517 -17.45 1.87 -37.86
CA VAL A 517 -16.57 0.72 -37.60
C VAL A 517 -15.38 1.20 -36.79
N LEU A 518 -15.31 0.80 -35.51
CA LEU A 518 -14.20 1.13 -34.64
C LEU A 518 -12.91 0.39 -35.09
N PRO A 519 -11.84 1.10 -35.50
CA PRO A 519 -10.60 0.44 -35.90
C PRO A 519 -9.93 -0.28 -34.71
N ALA A 520 -9.38 -1.47 -34.95
CA ALA A 520 -8.84 -2.31 -33.87
C ALA A 520 -7.61 -1.71 -33.16
N ASP A 521 -6.84 -0.87 -33.86
CA ASP A 521 -5.66 -0.16 -33.36
C ASP A 521 -6.00 1.25 -32.85
N ALA A 522 -7.26 1.68 -32.92
CA ALA A 522 -7.67 3.00 -32.49
C ALA A 522 -7.49 3.20 -30.98
N ARG A 523 -7.14 4.44 -30.63
CA ARG A 523 -7.20 4.96 -29.26
C ARG A 523 -8.54 5.66 -29.08
N VAL A 524 -9.41 5.06 -28.27
CA VAL A 524 -10.70 5.64 -27.91
C VAL A 524 -10.47 6.65 -26.78
N THR A 525 -11.04 7.84 -26.91
CA THR A 525 -11.05 8.88 -25.88
C THR A 525 -12.46 9.37 -25.65
N LEU A 526 -12.67 9.98 -24.48
CA LEU A 526 -13.88 10.74 -24.20
C LEU A 526 -13.57 12.23 -24.44
N PRO A 527 -14.03 12.82 -25.56
CA PRO A 527 -13.64 14.17 -25.95
C PRO A 527 -14.29 15.22 -25.04
N HIS A 528 -13.50 16.20 -24.63
CA HIS A 528 -13.98 17.49 -24.15
C HIS A 528 -14.48 18.32 -25.36
N PRO A 529 -15.55 19.13 -25.24
CA PRO A 529 -16.09 19.90 -26.38
C PRO A 529 -15.09 20.78 -27.12
N VAL A 530 -14.09 21.31 -26.42
CA VAL A 530 -12.98 22.08 -27.03
C VAL A 530 -12.17 21.30 -28.09
N ARG A 531 -12.26 19.97 -28.09
CA ARG A 531 -11.62 19.06 -29.04
C ARG A 531 -12.63 18.37 -29.97
N LEU A 532 -13.90 18.75 -29.93
CA LEU A 532 -14.98 18.15 -30.70
C LEU A 532 -15.66 19.21 -31.56
N ASP A 533 -15.31 19.26 -32.84
CA ASP A 533 -15.79 20.29 -33.76
C ASP A 533 -17.32 20.24 -33.96
N ASP A 534 -17.91 19.03 -33.96
CA ASP A 534 -19.34 18.80 -34.20
C ASP A 534 -20.17 18.68 -32.91
N ALA A 535 -19.70 19.24 -31.78
CA ALA A 535 -20.35 19.07 -30.47
C ALA A 535 -21.85 19.46 -30.47
N GLY A 536 -22.22 20.55 -31.18
CA GLY A 536 -23.61 20.99 -31.28
C GLY A 536 -24.50 20.07 -32.12
N ALA A 537 -23.94 19.40 -33.14
CA ALA A 537 -24.69 18.40 -33.91
C ALA A 537 -24.95 17.15 -33.06
N TRP A 538 -23.95 16.72 -32.28
CA TRP A 538 -24.09 15.64 -31.32
C TRP A 538 -25.11 15.92 -30.21
N ASP A 539 -25.20 17.16 -29.75
CA ASP A 539 -26.19 17.56 -28.74
C ASP A 539 -27.62 17.37 -29.28
N GLY A 540 -27.85 17.80 -30.53
CA GLY A 540 -29.11 17.54 -31.24
C GLY A 540 -29.42 16.04 -31.38
N VAL A 541 -28.43 15.23 -31.78
CA VAL A 541 -28.60 13.77 -31.91
C VAL A 541 -29.01 13.14 -30.58
N LEU A 542 -28.36 13.49 -29.46
CA LEU A 542 -28.70 12.93 -28.15
C LEU A 542 -30.06 13.43 -27.63
N ALA A 543 -30.40 14.70 -27.90
CA ALA A 543 -31.69 15.28 -27.54
C ALA A 543 -32.85 14.60 -28.30
N ASP A 544 -32.70 14.35 -29.60
CA ASP A 544 -33.71 13.71 -30.46
C ASP A 544 -34.07 12.29 -30.00
N VAL A 545 -33.09 11.57 -29.44
CA VAL A 545 -33.29 10.22 -28.87
C VAL A 545 -33.63 10.23 -27.38
N GLY A 546 -33.74 11.40 -26.75
CA GLY A 546 -34.12 11.57 -25.34
C GLY A 546 -33.06 11.11 -24.32
N ILE A 547 -31.78 11.16 -24.68
CA ILE A 547 -30.67 10.71 -23.82
C ILE A 547 -30.16 11.87 -22.96
N ALA A 548 -30.33 11.76 -21.64
CA ALA A 548 -29.70 12.68 -20.69
C ALA A 548 -28.25 12.25 -20.39
N GLN A 549 -27.28 13.17 -20.46
CA GLN A 549 -25.88 12.86 -20.17
C GLN A 549 -25.64 12.66 -18.65
N PRO A 550 -24.70 11.78 -18.24
CA PRO A 550 -24.39 11.53 -16.83
C PRO A 550 -23.63 12.69 -16.15
N PHE A 551 -23.01 13.56 -16.94
CA PHE A 551 -22.40 14.84 -16.56
C PHE A 551 -22.44 15.74 -17.80
N GLU A 552 -22.16 17.04 -17.63
CA GLU A 552 -22.06 17.98 -18.76
C GLU A 552 -20.84 17.63 -19.61
N GLN A 553 -21.04 16.82 -20.65
CA GLN A 553 -20.05 16.60 -21.69
C GLN A 553 -20.24 17.65 -22.78
N LEU A 554 -21.33 17.58 -23.56
CA LEU A 554 -21.53 18.41 -24.76
C LEU A 554 -21.90 19.86 -24.42
N ALA A 555 -22.73 20.05 -23.39
CA ALA A 555 -23.11 21.37 -22.89
C ALA A 555 -21.99 22.09 -22.11
N ARG A 556 -20.85 21.42 -21.88
CA ARG A 556 -19.74 21.99 -21.11
C ARG A 556 -19.13 23.18 -21.84
N PRO A 557 -18.88 24.32 -21.17
CA PRO A 557 -18.28 25.49 -21.81
C PRO A 557 -16.90 25.22 -22.43
N ALA A 558 -16.79 25.42 -23.75
CA ALA A 558 -15.54 25.33 -24.49
C ALA A 558 -14.90 26.73 -24.68
N HIS A 559 -14.00 27.11 -23.79
CA HIS A 559 -13.28 28.37 -23.89
C HIS A 559 -11.96 28.18 -24.64
N VAL A 560 -11.82 28.89 -25.76
CA VAL A 560 -10.60 28.85 -26.59
C VAL A 560 -9.76 30.12 -26.42
N LEU A 561 -8.45 29.96 -26.59
CA LEU A 561 -7.52 31.09 -26.71
C LEU A 561 -7.62 31.72 -28.11
N THR A 562 -7.58 33.05 -28.14
CA THR A 562 -7.37 33.81 -29.38
C THR A 562 -5.98 33.55 -29.95
N ALA A 563 -5.78 33.85 -31.23
CA ALA A 563 -4.49 33.65 -31.90
C ALA A 563 -3.35 34.41 -31.20
N ASP A 564 -3.62 35.59 -30.64
CA ASP A 564 -2.62 36.41 -29.95
C ASP A 564 -2.30 35.85 -28.57
N GLU A 565 -3.31 35.40 -27.82
CA GLU A 565 -3.11 34.76 -26.52
C GLU A 565 -2.31 33.46 -26.63
N ARG A 566 -2.55 32.65 -27.67
CA ARG A 566 -1.75 31.43 -27.91
C ARG A 566 -0.26 31.74 -28.08
N ARG A 567 0.08 32.89 -28.65
CA ARG A 567 1.47 33.33 -28.84
C ARG A 567 2.05 34.05 -27.61
N ALA A 568 1.21 34.46 -26.67
CA ALA A 568 1.61 35.23 -25.51
C ALA A 568 2.24 34.35 -24.41
N MET A 569 3.09 34.98 -23.59
CA MET A 569 3.63 34.41 -22.36
C MET A 569 2.81 34.82 -21.12
N SER A 570 1.85 35.71 -21.29
CA SER A 570 0.98 36.22 -20.22
C SER A 570 -0.43 36.40 -20.76
N LEU A 571 -1.42 35.92 -20.02
CA LEU A 571 -2.83 36.13 -20.34
C LEU A 571 -3.33 37.38 -19.61
N HIS A 572 -3.80 38.33 -20.40
CA HIS A 572 -4.32 39.62 -19.90
C HIS A 572 -5.86 39.66 -19.87
N ARG A 573 -6.54 38.57 -20.23
CA ARG A 573 -8.01 38.46 -20.38
C ARG A 573 -8.79 38.88 -19.13
N PHE A 574 -8.24 38.66 -17.94
CA PHE A 574 -8.86 38.99 -16.66
C PHE A 574 -8.14 40.13 -15.93
N GLN A 575 -7.16 40.78 -16.58
CA GLN A 575 -6.42 41.86 -15.94
C GLN A 575 -7.33 43.06 -15.68
N GLY A 576 -7.29 43.58 -14.46
CA GLY A 576 -8.12 44.70 -14.02
C GLY A 576 -9.50 44.28 -13.51
N ALA A 577 -9.83 42.98 -13.53
CA ALA A 577 -11.08 42.50 -12.95
C ALA A 577 -11.04 42.60 -11.43
N THR A 578 -12.05 43.26 -10.85
CA THR A 578 -12.21 43.39 -9.40
C THR A 578 -13.00 42.20 -8.86
N VAL A 579 -12.43 41.48 -7.89
CA VAL A 579 -13.06 40.34 -7.23
C VAL A 579 -13.02 40.49 -5.71
N PRO A 580 -14.08 40.06 -4.99
CA PRO A 580 -14.05 40.03 -3.53
C PRO A 580 -12.92 39.13 -2.99
N THR A 581 -12.26 39.57 -1.91
CA THR A 581 -11.15 38.85 -1.26
C THR A 581 -11.57 37.44 -0.84
N GLU A 582 -12.79 37.26 -0.34
CA GLU A 582 -13.36 35.96 0.03
C GLU A 582 -13.41 34.96 -1.14
N ARG A 583 -13.63 35.42 -2.37
CA ARG A 583 -13.60 34.56 -3.56
C ARG A 583 -12.17 34.15 -3.92
N ILE A 584 -11.19 35.04 -3.75
CA ILE A 584 -9.77 34.69 -3.91
C ILE A 584 -9.34 33.67 -2.84
N VAL A 585 -9.75 33.83 -1.59
CA VAL A 585 -9.45 32.84 -0.54
C VAL A 585 -10.15 31.51 -0.83
N GLY A 586 -11.41 31.55 -1.30
CA GLY A 586 -12.20 30.37 -1.67
C GLY A 586 -11.55 29.51 -2.74
N LEU A 587 -10.71 30.08 -3.62
CA LEU A 587 -9.95 29.34 -4.62
C LEU A 587 -9.01 28.27 -4.03
N THR A 588 -8.62 28.41 -2.76
CA THR A 588 -7.81 27.39 -2.08
C THR A 588 -8.51 26.04 -1.97
N SER A 589 -9.83 26.03 -1.83
CA SER A 589 -10.64 24.80 -1.88
C SER A 589 -10.68 24.16 -3.27
N ARG A 590 -10.36 24.93 -4.32
CA ARG A 590 -10.33 24.51 -5.72
C ARG A 590 -8.90 24.23 -6.22
N GLY A 591 -7.97 23.95 -5.31
CA GLY A 591 -6.59 23.54 -5.63
C GLY A 591 -5.59 24.67 -5.89
N TRP A 592 -6.00 25.93 -5.71
CA TRP A 592 -5.05 27.05 -5.76
C TRP A 592 -4.28 27.16 -4.46
N SER A 593 -3.01 27.54 -4.54
CA SER A 593 -2.15 27.76 -3.39
C SER A 593 -1.89 29.25 -3.19
N LEU A 594 -1.98 29.69 -1.94
CA LEU A 594 -1.68 31.05 -1.51
C LEU A 594 -0.39 30.99 -0.66
N PRO A 595 0.79 30.90 -1.31
CA PRO A 595 2.06 30.65 -0.62
C PRO A 595 2.34 31.75 0.41
N GLU A 596 3.05 31.39 1.48
CA GLU A 596 3.57 32.40 2.42
C GLU A 596 4.53 33.34 1.68
N PRO A 597 4.45 34.65 1.93
CA PRO A 597 5.32 35.59 1.26
C PRO A 597 6.77 35.39 1.78
N PRO A 598 7.78 35.48 0.91
CA PRO A 598 9.16 35.48 1.35
C PRO A 598 9.43 36.76 2.16
N HIS A 599 9.97 36.60 3.38
CA HIS A 599 10.27 37.66 4.36
C HIS A 599 9.02 38.35 4.99
N ARG A 600 9.22 39.22 6.00
CA ARG A 600 8.23 39.89 6.88
C ARG A 600 7.16 40.78 6.17
N LEU A 601 6.75 40.45 4.95
CA LEU A 601 5.67 41.10 4.24
C LEU A 601 4.33 40.68 4.85
N VAL A 602 3.48 41.67 5.13
CA VAL A 602 2.18 41.44 5.78
C VAL A 602 1.04 41.19 4.80
N HIS A 603 1.30 41.20 3.47
CA HIS A 603 0.30 40.98 2.42
C HIS A 603 0.69 39.83 1.49
N LYS A 604 -0.26 38.93 1.21
CA LYS A 604 -0.18 37.93 0.13
C LYS A 604 -0.74 38.54 -1.15
N ARG A 605 0.03 38.50 -2.25
CA ARG A 605 -0.29 39.18 -3.53
C ARG A 605 -0.24 38.27 -4.76
N GLN A 606 0.00 36.98 -4.55
CA GLN A 606 0.11 36.01 -5.63
C GLN A 606 -0.50 34.69 -5.21
N MET A 607 -1.12 34.00 -6.17
CA MET A 607 -1.55 32.62 -6.04
C MET A 607 -0.95 31.77 -7.14
N HIS A 608 -0.68 30.50 -6.82
CA HIS A 608 -0.20 29.53 -7.77
C HIS A 608 -1.21 28.41 -7.96
N PHE A 609 -1.33 27.92 -9.19
CA PHE A 609 -2.13 26.74 -9.51
C PHE A 609 -1.32 25.82 -10.40
N THR A 610 -1.48 24.52 -10.21
CA THR A 610 -0.88 23.51 -11.08
C THR A 610 -1.99 22.95 -11.95
N MET A 611 -1.89 23.16 -13.26
CA MET A 611 -2.82 22.60 -14.23
C MET A 611 -2.66 21.07 -14.32
N ARG A 612 -3.67 20.41 -14.89
CA ARG A 612 -3.70 18.95 -15.05
C ARG A 612 -2.56 18.41 -15.91
N ASP A 613 -2.11 19.19 -16.88
CA ASP A 613 -0.97 18.85 -17.76
C ASP A 613 0.41 19.11 -17.11
N GLY A 614 0.43 19.51 -15.82
CA GLY A 614 1.64 19.75 -15.05
C GLY A 614 2.20 21.18 -15.15
N HIS A 615 1.63 22.04 -16.00
CA HIS A 615 2.04 23.43 -16.06
C HIS A 615 1.64 24.17 -14.78
N ARG A 616 2.57 24.91 -14.19
CA ARG A 616 2.27 25.80 -13.07
C ARG A 616 2.01 27.20 -13.57
N LEU A 617 1.01 27.85 -13.00
CA LEU A 617 0.67 29.24 -13.29
C LEU A 617 0.72 30.08 -12.02
N MET A 618 0.95 31.37 -12.21
CA MET A 618 0.92 32.40 -11.18
C MET A 618 -0.05 33.50 -11.62
N VAL A 619 -0.93 33.90 -10.70
CA VAL A 619 -1.76 35.10 -10.82
C VAL A 619 -1.37 36.06 -9.70
N THR A 620 -1.20 37.34 -10.04
CA THR A 620 -0.97 38.40 -9.05
C THR A 620 -2.27 39.16 -8.80
N PHE A 621 -2.42 39.78 -7.65
CA PHE A 621 -3.55 40.68 -7.36
C PHE A 621 -3.15 41.79 -6.40
N GLY A 622 -3.83 42.93 -6.51
CA GLY A 622 -3.60 44.13 -5.69
C GLY A 622 -4.90 44.61 -5.05
N PRO A 623 -4.87 45.19 -3.84
CA PRO A 623 -3.70 45.58 -3.03
C PRO A 623 -3.02 44.43 -2.26
N GLY A 624 -3.63 43.24 -2.20
CA GLY A 624 -3.17 42.04 -1.50
C GLY A 624 -3.95 41.72 -0.22
N ILE A 625 -3.90 40.46 0.22
CA ILE A 625 -4.60 39.96 1.41
C ILE A 625 -3.68 40.07 2.63
N HIS A 626 -4.11 40.80 3.67
CA HIS A 626 -3.30 41.02 4.86
C HIS A 626 -3.32 39.80 5.82
N VAL A 627 -2.16 39.27 6.20
CA VAL A 627 -2.03 38.00 6.95
C VAL A 627 -2.78 37.99 8.29
N ARG A 628 -2.82 39.13 9.00
CA ARG A 628 -3.53 39.25 10.31
C ARG A 628 -4.95 39.81 10.20
N HIS A 629 -5.30 40.37 9.05
CA HIS A 629 -6.58 41.06 8.84
C HIS A 629 -7.05 40.81 7.41
N PRO A 630 -7.46 39.58 7.07
CA PRO A 630 -7.81 39.20 5.70
C PRO A 630 -8.86 40.11 5.07
N ASP A 631 -9.80 40.62 5.87
CA ASP A 631 -10.90 41.50 5.43
C ASP A 631 -10.50 42.98 5.28
N ARG A 632 -9.23 43.33 5.50
CA ARG A 632 -8.73 44.72 5.44
C ARG A 632 -9.00 45.38 4.08
N TYR A 633 -8.99 44.58 3.01
CA TYR A 633 -9.35 45.01 1.67
C TYR A 633 -10.45 44.08 1.17
N ALA A 634 -11.67 44.59 1.02
CA ALA A 634 -12.81 43.80 0.59
C ALA A 634 -12.65 43.27 -0.85
N ASP A 635 -11.98 44.05 -1.70
CA ASP A 635 -11.82 43.77 -3.12
C ASP A 635 -10.35 43.69 -3.55
N GLN A 636 -10.09 42.88 -4.57
CA GLN A 636 -8.79 42.65 -5.17
C GLN A 636 -8.88 42.79 -6.69
N GLU A 637 -7.95 43.51 -7.30
CA GLU A 637 -7.78 43.62 -8.73
C GLU A 637 -6.86 42.51 -9.24
N ILE A 638 -7.34 41.69 -10.18
CA ILE A 638 -6.58 40.60 -10.78
C ILE A 638 -5.55 41.15 -11.77
N GLY A 639 -4.31 40.67 -11.66
CA GLY A 639 -3.23 40.94 -12.61
C GLY A 639 -3.15 39.90 -13.73
N ALA A 640 -2.13 40.01 -14.59
CA ALA A 640 -1.93 39.07 -15.69
C ALA A 640 -1.56 37.67 -15.18
N LEU A 641 -2.11 36.63 -15.81
CA LEU A 641 -1.77 35.24 -15.54
C LEU A 641 -0.50 34.86 -16.29
N ARG A 642 0.44 34.20 -15.60
CA ARG A 642 1.74 33.81 -16.15
C ARG A 642 2.04 32.35 -15.91
N LEU A 643 2.58 31.66 -16.91
CA LEU A 643 3.15 30.32 -16.72
C LEU A 643 4.49 30.44 -16.00
N ILE A 644 4.75 29.57 -15.01
CA ILE A 644 5.96 29.56 -14.17
C ILE A 644 6.67 28.20 -14.24
N GLY A 645 7.95 28.19 -14.60
CA GLY A 645 8.72 26.95 -14.82
C GLY A 645 10.16 27.21 -15.28
N ARG A 646 10.96 26.13 -15.45
CA ARG A 646 12.38 26.22 -15.86
C ARG A 646 12.58 26.68 -17.32
N ARG A 647 11.56 26.59 -18.16
CA ARG A 647 11.55 27.05 -19.56
C ARG A 647 10.40 28.06 -19.76
N GLN A 648 10.60 29.07 -20.61
CA GLN A 648 9.53 29.95 -21.05
C GLN A 648 8.58 29.15 -21.95
N ALA A 649 7.33 28.98 -21.50
CA ALA A 649 6.25 28.33 -22.26
C ALA A 649 5.26 29.39 -22.75
N ARG A 650 4.67 29.16 -23.92
CA ARG A 650 3.56 29.97 -24.44
C ARG A 650 2.24 29.32 -24.04
N TRP A 651 1.17 30.10 -24.00
CA TRP A 651 -0.15 29.56 -23.70
C TRP A 651 -0.69 28.61 -24.77
N GLY A 652 -0.15 28.66 -25.99
CA GLY A 652 -0.42 27.67 -27.03
C GLY A 652 0.23 26.30 -26.81
N ASP A 653 1.20 26.18 -25.90
CA ASP A 653 1.88 24.91 -25.58
C ASP A 653 1.16 24.11 -24.47
N VAL A 654 0.15 24.72 -23.84
CA VAL A 654 -0.66 24.14 -22.75
C VAL A 654 -1.82 23.36 -23.36
N ASP A 655 -2.22 22.25 -22.73
CA ASP A 655 -3.36 21.46 -23.17
C ASP A 655 -4.63 22.35 -23.32
N PRO A 656 -5.28 22.40 -24.51
CA PRO A 656 -6.54 23.13 -24.73
C PRO A 656 -7.65 22.82 -23.72
N VAL A 657 -7.73 21.58 -23.20
CA VAL A 657 -8.70 21.18 -22.18
C VAL A 657 -8.37 21.85 -20.85
N ALA A 658 -7.11 21.79 -20.42
CA ALA A 658 -6.65 22.45 -19.20
C ALA A 658 -6.88 23.96 -19.27
N VAL A 659 -6.65 24.58 -20.43
CA VAL A 659 -6.93 26.00 -20.65
C VAL A 659 -8.42 26.29 -20.60
N SER A 660 -9.27 25.51 -21.27
CA SER A 660 -10.73 25.72 -21.26
C SER A 660 -11.28 25.69 -19.83
N GLU A 661 -10.87 24.69 -19.04
CA GLU A 661 -11.30 24.52 -17.65
C GLU A 661 -10.80 25.65 -16.74
N LEU A 662 -9.56 26.10 -16.94
CA LEU A 662 -9.00 27.25 -16.23
C LEU A 662 -9.82 28.51 -16.52
N LEU A 663 -10.13 28.76 -17.80
CA LEU A 663 -10.88 29.93 -18.23
C LEU A 663 -12.32 29.90 -17.69
N ALA A 664 -12.98 28.74 -17.70
CA ALA A 664 -14.30 28.55 -17.11
C ALA A 664 -14.29 28.91 -15.63
N ALA A 665 -13.33 28.37 -14.87
CA ALA A 665 -13.18 28.65 -13.44
C ALA A 665 -12.97 30.15 -13.19
N LEU A 666 -12.12 30.83 -13.97
CA LEU A 666 -11.85 32.26 -13.81
C LEU A 666 -13.04 33.15 -14.20
N LEU A 667 -13.83 32.76 -15.20
CA LEU A 667 -15.05 33.48 -15.59
C LEU A 667 -16.11 33.39 -14.50
N GLU A 668 -16.33 32.22 -13.92
CA GLU A 668 -17.26 32.01 -12.79
C GLU A 668 -16.89 32.92 -11.61
N LEU A 669 -15.59 33.05 -11.33
CA LEU A 669 -15.08 33.82 -10.19
C LEU A 669 -15.17 35.33 -10.39
N THR A 670 -14.82 35.79 -11.58
CA THR A 670 -14.76 37.22 -11.91
C THR A 670 -16.14 37.80 -12.23
N GLY A 671 -17.12 36.98 -12.61
CA GLY A 671 -18.47 37.43 -12.98
C GLY A 671 -18.50 38.35 -14.20
N ALA A 672 -17.40 38.47 -14.94
CA ALA A 672 -17.21 39.43 -16.02
C ALA A 672 -17.45 38.76 -17.39
N PRO A 673 -18.25 39.35 -18.30
CA PRO A 673 -18.13 39.05 -19.73
C PRO A 673 -16.77 39.55 -20.27
N PRO A 674 -16.20 38.90 -21.31
CA PRO A 674 -14.88 39.24 -21.82
C PRO A 674 -14.83 40.70 -22.27
N THR A 675 -13.96 41.49 -21.65
CA THR A 675 -13.81 42.92 -21.97
C THR A 675 -13.11 43.09 -23.31
N THR A 676 -13.89 43.42 -24.34
CA THR A 676 -13.38 44.03 -25.57
C THR A 676 -12.73 45.36 -25.23
N LYS A 677 -11.43 45.47 -25.48
CA LYS A 677 -10.67 46.74 -25.46
C LYS A 677 -11.44 47.83 -26.22
N LYS A 678 -11.72 48.95 -25.57
CA LYS A 678 -11.93 50.22 -26.27
C LYS A 678 -10.58 50.69 -26.80
N GLU A 679 -10.49 50.80 -28.12
CA GLU A 679 -9.46 51.59 -28.80
C GLU A 679 -9.60 53.06 -28.39
N THR A 680 -8.48 53.67 -28.00
CA THR A 680 -8.15 55.08 -28.22
C THR A 680 -6.66 55.21 -28.33
#